data_AF-A0A7V4M748-F1
#
_entry.id   AF-A0A7V4M748-F1
#
_cell.length_a   1.000
_cell.length_b   1.000
_cell.length_c   1.000
_cell.angle_alpha   90.00
_cell.angle_beta   90.00
_cell.angle_gamma   90.00
#
_symmetry.space_group_name_H-M   'P 1'
#
loop_
_entity.id
_entity.type
_entity.pdbx_description
1 polymer ?
#
loop_
_entity_poly.entity_id
_entity_poly.type
_entity_poly.pdbx_seq_one_letter_code
_entity_poly.pdbx_strand_id
1 'polypeptide(L)'
;MEAHRTARTPGAAIPIPRPVVLRRLLGLAGRRREGMAAAHGLLLEVHGERGAALPATIADLWRDLRGPHRDPSLSPEQAKALIDAMLFPPPTAEEVERALRDPGPGGLPWDERLKRWEHMTRQAMLNELTVGLASAENVDQLRRRLKPLADGLAWKAQRIARTEGRRVAERDYQDRLAGLGDLLDGQQIVAVMDEWTRPAHAARHGRIFRRGADGVFRDERGGVLPDLPDAPNCRCMTIPVLAMPEEFRGDPAARAAFETAAGRLIPDPASYADWWERAGRKERSTAVGAKRYQAVRDLVGREPEWTDFLGPDGELLSVAALRSETPARRQERKTEVEAILDARRRMFQSVASRGYALGSGTARPEVVAAVPMLRGGYPHQQILDALEMGDPKGVAVIASDRRLVDAIGRELVGGPMSDVELARLAGGLDGADVLASIEGDGLRLEMRRGGVRAVRWVGRDQAGVLKLELIRLDVPEGQQREGIGTRSLARSIRQASQVGARYAEGAGIRSRKDAGYYFLARCGFDAPLPADWVAAHRADLAPLGQVPQRVSHLMATAEGRAYWRVHGRTIEVTMDLRPGSLDMFRFAAYLTDRRREGRTMAEDRQQPDEEDFYFCPRTGLEFSQKDLEIWDRIFEQYPVTEEEHRRKEEFFA
;
A
#
# COMPACT_ATOMS: atom_id res chain seq x y z
N MET A 1 -17.08 -63.88 -2.28
CA MET A 1 -17.30 -63.82 -0.81
C MET A 1 -16.01 -64.23 -0.15
N GLU A 2 -15.65 -63.57 0.96
CA GLU A 2 -14.35 -63.63 1.67
C GLU A 2 -13.21 -62.86 0.96
N ALA A 3 -12.31 -62.12 1.61
CA ALA A 3 -11.96 -62.06 3.03
C ALA A 3 -11.50 -60.64 3.44
N HIS A 4 -11.94 -60.20 4.62
CA HIS A 4 -11.38 -59.10 5.39
C HIS A 4 -10.10 -59.55 6.11
N ARG A 5 -8.99 -58.83 5.97
CA ARG A 5 -7.89 -58.74 6.96
C ARG A 5 -6.92 -57.63 6.58
N THR A 6 -6.89 -56.55 7.36
CA THR A 6 -5.69 -55.71 7.51
C THR A 6 -5.50 -55.35 8.97
N ALA A 7 -4.29 -55.64 9.43
CA ALA A 7 -3.85 -55.61 10.81
C ALA A 7 -3.63 -54.18 11.33
N ARG A 8 -3.91 -53.98 12.62
CA ARG A 8 -3.52 -52.80 13.40
C ARG A 8 -2.10 -52.98 13.92
N THR A 9 -1.23 -52.01 13.67
CA THR A 9 0.10 -51.88 14.29
C THR A 9 0.05 -50.83 15.41
N PRO A 10 0.67 -51.05 16.58
CA PRO A 10 0.68 -50.08 17.68
C PRO A 10 1.69 -48.95 17.44
N GLY A 11 1.33 -47.75 17.91
CA GLY A 11 1.99 -46.49 17.62
C GLY A 11 3.39 -46.33 18.20
N ALA A 12 4.27 -45.70 17.40
CA ALA A 12 5.52 -45.13 17.86
C ALA A 12 5.28 -43.69 18.33
N ALA A 13 5.69 -43.38 19.55
CA ALA A 13 5.62 -42.05 20.14
C ALA A 13 6.68 -41.12 19.53
N ILE A 14 6.25 -39.95 19.05
CA ILE A 14 7.12 -38.86 18.60
C ILE A 14 7.44 -37.98 19.82
N PRO A 15 8.72 -37.69 20.14
CA PRO A 15 9.07 -36.81 21.24
C PRO A 15 8.76 -35.34 20.89
N ILE A 16 7.93 -34.69 21.70
CA ILE A 16 7.63 -33.26 21.62
C ILE A 16 8.79 -32.48 22.29
N PRO A 17 9.36 -31.44 21.65
CA PRO A 17 10.38 -30.61 22.28
C PRO A 17 9.79 -29.75 23.41
N ARG A 18 10.48 -29.72 24.55
CA ARG A 18 10.10 -28.95 25.75
C ARG A 18 10.06 -27.43 25.47
N PRO A 19 9.00 -26.70 25.86
CA PRO A 19 9.01 -25.24 25.81
C PRO A 19 9.84 -24.65 26.95
N VAL A 20 10.76 -23.75 26.61
CA VAL A 20 11.62 -22.94 27.50
C VAL A 20 10.84 -21.96 28.42
N VAL A 21 9.51 -22.01 28.39
CA VAL A 21 8.62 -21.01 29.04
C VAL A 21 8.47 -21.23 30.55
N LEU A 22 8.84 -22.40 31.10
CA LEU A 22 8.66 -22.71 32.53
C LEU A 22 9.58 -21.91 33.48
N ARG A 23 10.68 -21.32 33.01
CA ARG A 23 11.61 -20.55 33.86
C ARG A 23 11.10 -19.15 34.24
N ARG A 24 10.15 -18.58 33.49
CA ARG A 24 9.57 -17.25 33.80
C ARG A 24 8.39 -17.31 34.78
N LEU A 25 7.67 -18.43 34.84
CA LEU A 25 6.56 -18.64 35.78
C LEU A 25 7.04 -19.00 37.20
N LEU A 26 8.18 -19.67 37.33
CA LEU A 26 8.79 -19.94 38.65
C LEU A 26 9.35 -18.67 39.32
N GLY A 27 9.63 -17.60 38.55
CA GLY A 27 9.95 -16.28 39.10
C GLY A 27 8.74 -15.54 39.68
N LEU A 28 7.51 -15.95 39.35
CA LEU A 28 6.27 -15.41 39.91
C LEU A 28 5.77 -16.22 41.12
N ALA A 29 6.18 -17.48 41.25
CA ALA A 29 5.92 -18.30 42.44
C ALA A 29 6.63 -17.76 43.70
N GLY A 30 7.70 -16.98 43.55
CA GLY A 30 8.38 -16.27 44.65
C GLY A 30 7.50 -15.23 45.34
N ARG A 31 6.61 -14.56 44.61
CA ARG A 31 5.74 -13.49 45.14
C ARG A 31 4.52 -13.98 45.92
N ARG A 32 4.16 -15.27 45.82
CA ARG A 32 3.07 -15.87 46.60
C ARG A 32 3.47 -16.24 48.03
N ARG A 33 4.73 -16.60 48.26
CA ARG A 33 5.23 -16.77 49.63
C ARG A 33 5.28 -15.44 50.37
N GLU A 34 5.55 -14.34 49.66
CA GLU A 34 5.60 -12.99 50.24
C GLU A 34 4.23 -12.46 50.68
N GLY A 35 3.14 -12.74 49.95
CA GLY A 35 1.79 -12.23 50.32
C GLY A 35 1.17 -12.91 51.54
N MET A 36 1.25 -14.25 51.63
CA MET A 36 0.79 -14.96 52.83
C MET A 36 1.76 -14.80 54.01
N ALA A 37 3.07 -14.71 53.77
CA ALA A 37 4.04 -14.36 54.82
C ALA A 37 3.90 -12.90 55.27
N ALA A 38 3.44 -11.98 54.43
CA ALA A 38 3.14 -10.60 54.81
C ALA A 38 1.84 -10.49 55.62
N ALA A 39 0.78 -11.22 55.25
CA ALA A 39 -0.43 -11.28 56.07
C ALA A 39 -0.20 -11.98 57.42
N HIS A 40 0.58 -13.07 57.42
CA HIS A 40 0.99 -13.78 58.64
C HIS A 40 2.02 -12.97 59.45
N GLY A 41 2.88 -12.19 58.78
CA GLY A 41 3.84 -11.26 59.38
C GLY A 41 3.16 -10.06 60.04
N LEU A 42 2.16 -9.47 59.39
CA LEU A 42 1.31 -8.42 59.98
C LEU A 42 0.57 -8.94 61.21
N LEU A 43 0.01 -10.15 61.15
CA LEU A 43 -0.64 -10.79 62.30
C LEU A 43 0.33 -11.05 63.47
N LEU A 44 1.61 -11.32 63.19
CA LEU A 44 2.65 -11.50 64.20
C LEU A 44 3.18 -10.17 64.77
N GLU A 45 3.18 -9.09 63.98
CA GLU A 45 3.56 -7.74 64.44
C GLU A 45 2.46 -7.07 65.29
N VAL A 46 1.19 -7.25 64.93
CA VAL A 46 0.04 -6.67 65.65
C VAL A 46 -0.16 -7.32 67.03
N HIS A 47 0.23 -8.59 67.20
CA HIS A 47 0.02 -9.36 68.44
C HIS A 47 1.29 -9.58 69.27
N GLY A 48 2.19 -8.58 69.30
CA GLY A 48 3.49 -8.58 69.98
C GLY A 48 3.70 -9.62 71.11
N GLU A 49 4.80 -10.37 70.96
CA GLU A 49 5.30 -11.49 71.78
C GLU A 49 4.67 -12.87 71.54
N ARG A 50 5.56 -13.88 71.47
CA ARG A 50 5.23 -15.31 71.34
C ARG A 50 4.41 -15.76 72.56
N GLY A 51 3.08 -15.63 72.49
CA GLY A 51 2.19 -16.08 73.55
C GLY A 51 0.72 -15.69 73.41
N ALA A 52 0.37 -14.69 72.58
CA ALA A 52 -1.04 -14.34 72.36
C ALA A 52 -1.73 -15.40 71.50
N ALA A 53 -2.78 -16.02 72.04
CA ALA A 53 -3.62 -16.96 71.29
C ALA A 53 -4.30 -16.22 70.14
N LEU A 54 -4.22 -16.76 68.92
CA LEU A 54 -5.03 -16.29 67.80
C LEU A 54 -6.51 -16.26 68.22
N PRO A 55 -7.29 -15.23 67.82
CA PRO A 55 -8.70 -15.18 68.14
C PRO A 55 -9.39 -16.48 67.70
N ALA A 56 -10.04 -17.16 68.63
CA ALA A 56 -10.57 -18.51 68.43
C ALA A 56 -11.73 -18.53 67.42
N THR A 57 -12.36 -17.38 67.18
CA THR A 57 -13.50 -17.23 66.25
C THR A 57 -13.47 -15.90 65.51
N ILE A 58 -14.15 -15.83 64.36
CA ILE A 58 -14.40 -14.57 63.60
C ILE A 58 -15.08 -13.51 64.48
N ALA A 59 -15.88 -13.93 65.46
CA ALA A 59 -16.55 -13.03 66.40
C ALA A 59 -15.57 -12.35 67.36
N ASP A 60 -14.46 -13.01 67.72
CA ASP A 60 -13.41 -12.45 68.57
C ASP A 60 -12.56 -11.44 67.80
N LEU A 61 -12.22 -11.73 66.54
CA LEU A 61 -11.55 -10.77 65.64
C LEU A 61 -12.41 -9.51 65.41
N TRP A 62 -13.73 -9.67 65.23
CA TRP A 62 -14.66 -8.54 65.09
C TRP A 62 -14.76 -7.70 66.37
N ARG A 63 -14.62 -8.32 67.55
CA ARG A 63 -14.64 -7.64 68.84
C ARG A 63 -13.37 -6.81 69.03
N ASP A 64 -12.22 -7.33 68.61
CA ASP A 64 -10.93 -6.62 68.67
C ASP A 64 -10.88 -5.43 67.69
N LEU A 65 -11.42 -5.58 66.47
CA LEU A 65 -11.48 -4.49 65.49
C LEU A 65 -12.46 -3.36 65.86
N ARG A 66 -13.45 -3.63 66.73
CA ARG A 66 -14.43 -2.64 67.24
C ARG A 66 -14.13 -2.14 68.66
N GLY A 67 -13.18 -2.76 69.36
CA GLY A 67 -12.84 -2.40 70.73
C GLY A 67 -12.06 -1.08 70.84
N PRO A 68 -12.04 -0.45 72.03
CA PRO A 68 -11.25 0.77 72.28
C PRO A 68 -9.73 0.57 72.16
N HIS A 69 -9.27 -0.66 71.95
CA HIS A 69 -7.87 -1.04 71.72
C HIS A 69 -7.56 -1.36 70.25
N ARG A 70 -8.39 -0.88 69.31
CA ARG A 70 -8.10 -1.01 67.88
C ARG A 70 -6.69 -0.51 67.60
N ASP A 71 -5.85 -1.38 67.05
CA ASP A 71 -4.52 -0.99 66.58
C ASP A 71 -4.67 0.17 65.59
N PRO A 72 -4.14 1.37 65.92
CA PRO A 72 -4.31 2.56 65.09
C PRO A 72 -3.62 2.46 63.72
N SER A 73 -2.83 1.40 63.48
CA SER A 73 -2.11 1.18 62.21
C SER A 73 -2.96 0.64 61.06
N LEU A 74 -4.16 0.07 61.32
CA LEU A 74 -5.02 -0.49 60.27
C LEU A 74 -6.18 0.44 59.92
N SER A 75 -6.14 0.97 58.69
CA SER A 75 -7.25 1.76 58.15
C SER A 75 -8.54 0.92 58.08
N PRO A 76 -9.73 1.54 58.13
CA PRO A 76 -11.01 0.84 57.96
C PRO A 76 -11.06 -0.02 56.69
N GLU A 77 -10.42 0.44 55.61
CA GLU A 77 -10.33 -0.26 54.32
C GLU A 77 -9.43 -1.48 54.41
N GLN A 78 -8.30 -1.38 55.12
CA GLN A 78 -7.38 -2.51 55.34
C GLN A 78 -8.04 -3.58 56.22
N ALA A 79 -8.74 -3.19 57.28
CA ALA A 79 -9.49 -4.10 58.14
C ALA A 79 -10.62 -4.80 57.36
N LYS A 80 -11.36 -4.06 56.52
CA LYS A 80 -12.39 -4.62 55.63
C LYS A 80 -11.80 -5.60 54.63
N ALA A 81 -10.68 -5.27 53.99
CA ALA A 81 -10.01 -6.17 53.05
C ALA A 81 -9.51 -7.46 53.71
N LEU A 82 -9.03 -7.38 54.95
CA LEU A 82 -8.61 -8.54 55.75
C LEU A 82 -9.81 -9.43 56.12
N ILE A 83 -10.92 -8.82 56.55
CA ILE A 83 -12.17 -9.54 56.84
C ILE A 83 -12.73 -10.20 55.58
N ASP A 84 -12.77 -9.48 54.45
CA ASP A 84 -13.27 -9.99 53.18
C ASP A 84 -12.43 -11.19 52.70
N ALA A 85 -11.09 -11.12 52.87
CA ALA A 85 -10.18 -12.22 52.55
C ALA A 85 -10.31 -13.44 53.48
N MET A 86 -10.77 -13.26 54.72
CA MET A 86 -11.01 -14.36 55.67
C MET A 86 -12.38 -15.02 55.48
N LEU A 87 -13.42 -14.23 55.20
CA LEU A 87 -14.79 -14.72 55.02
C LEU A 87 -14.98 -15.40 53.67
N PHE A 88 -14.32 -14.89 52.64
CA PHE A 88 -14.37 -15.42 51.29
C PHE A 88 -12.95 -15.61 50.79
N PRO A 89 -12.24 -16.66 51.26
CA PRO A 89 -10.91 -16.93 50.76
C PRO A 89 -10.99 -17.07 49.24
N PRO A 90 -10.10 -16.38 48.48
CA PRO A 90 -10.09 -16.53 47.04
C PRO A 90 -9.88 -18.01 46.70
N PRO A 91 -10.60 -18.57 45.72
CA PRO A 91 -10.50 -19.98 45.40
C PRO A 91 -9.06 -20.35 45.03
N THR A 92 -8.63 -21.51 45.46
CA THR A 92 -7.34 -22.07 45.07
C THR A 92 -7.28 -22.31 43.57
N ALA A 93 -6.07 -22.35 43.00
CA ALA A 93 -5.90 -22.63 41.57
C ALA A 93 -6.53 -23.99 41.16
N GLU A 94 -6.47 -24.97 42.06
CA GLU A 94 -7.09 -26.29 41.86
C GLU A 94 -8.62 -26.22 41.92
N GLU A 95 -9.20 -25.40 42.78
CA GLU A 95 -10.66 -25.19 42.83
C GLU A 95 -11.17 -24.45 41.59
N VAL A 96 -10.43 -23.45 41.09
CA VAL A 96 -10.76 -22.76 39.84
C VAL A 96 -10.63 -23.72 38.65
N GLU A 97 -9.55 -24.50 38.58
CA GLU A 97 -9.35 -25.47 37.49
C GLU A 97 -10.44 -26.55 37.50
N ARG A 98 -10.80 -27.07 38.68
CA ARG A 98 -11.89 -28.04 38.85
C ARG A 98 -13.24 -27.43 38.45
N ALA A 99 -13.55 -26.20 38.88
CA ALA A 99 -14.78 -25.51 38.52
C ALA A 99 -14.90 -25.21 37.01
N LEU A 100 -13.77 -25.06 36.31
CA LEU A 100 -13.75 -24.85 34.86
C LEU A 100 -13.88 -26.18 34.09
N ARG A 101 -13.23 -27.25 34.56
CA ARG A 101 -13.20 -28.57 33.89
C ARG A 101 -14.43 -29.42 34.18
N ASP A 102 -14.89 -29.41 35.43
CA ASP A 102 -15.96 -30.27 35.93
C ASP A 102 -17.19 -29.40 36.28
N PRO A 103 -18.04 -29.07 35.29
CA PRO A 103 -19.21 -28.26 35.55
C PRO A 103 -20.17 -29.00 36.49
N GLY A 104 -20.92 -28.24 37.31
CA GLY A 104 -22.02 -28.80 38.08
C GLY A 104 -23.10 -29.45 37.19
N PRO A 105 -24.01 -30.25 37.75
CA PRO A 105 -25.06 -30.94 37.00
C PRO A 105 -25.82 -30.02 36.04
N GLY A 106 -25.83 -30.35 34.75
CA GLY A 106 -26.47 -29.55 33.69
C GLY A 106 -25.59 -28.45 33.06
N GLY A 107 -24.39 -28.20 33.59
CA GLY A 107 -23.41 -27.29 33.00
C GLY A 107 -22.51 -27.95 31.96
N LEU A 108 -21.87 -27.14 31.12
CA LEU A 108 -20.90 -27.59 30.12
C LEU A 108 -19.47 -27.34 30.58
N PRO A 109 -18.52 -28.25 30.29
CA PRO A 109 -17.11 -28.02 30.55
C PRO A 109 -16.64 -26.75 29.84
N TRP A 110 -15.65 -26.05 30.42
CA TRP A 110 -15.09 -24.81 29.85
C TRP A 110 -14.69 -24.96 28.38
N ASP A 111 -14.08 -26.08 28.00
CA ASP A 111 -13.66 -26.34 26.61
C ASP A 111 -14.86 -26.47 25.66
N GLU A 112 -15.98 -27.04 26.12
CA GLU A 112 -17.20 -27.11 25.32
C GLU A 112 -17.93 -25.78 25.23
N ARG A 113 -17.92 -24.98 26.32
CA ARG A 113 -18.40 -23.59 26.31
C ARG A 113 -17.61 -22.74 25.33
N LEU A 114 -16.28 -22.84 25.34
CA LEU A 114 -15.39 -22.18 24.39
C LEU A 114 -15.69 -22.61 22.95
N LYS A 115 -15.84 -23.91 22.67
CA LYS A 115 -16.21 -24.40 21.33
C LYS A 115 -17.57 -23.89 20.86
N ARG A 116 -18.56 -23.81 21.76
CA ARG A 116 -19.90 -23.26 21.45
C ARG A 116 -19.85 -21.75 21.21
N TRP A 117 -19.11 -21.01 22.03
CA TRP A 117 -18.89 -19.57 21.82
C TRP A 117 -18.13 -19.32 20.51
N GLU A 118 -17.11 -20.13 20.20
CA GLU A 118 -16.40 -20.09 18.93
C GLU A 118 -17.32 -20.43 17.75
N HIS A 119 -18.25 -21.38 17.90
CA HIS A 119 -19.23 -21.70 16.86
C HIS A 119 -20.17 -20.53 16.59
N MET A 120 -20.74 -19.91 17.63
CA MET A 120 -21.61 -18.73 17.48
C MET A 120 -20.87 -17.55 16.86
N THR A 121 -19.64 -17.26 17.31
CA THR A 121 -18.81 -16.20 16.76
C THR A 121 -18.43 -16.49 15.30
N ARG A 122 -18.08 -17.74 14.96
CA ARG A 122 -17.82 -18.16 13.57
C ARG A 122 -19.04 -17.98 12.69
N GLN A 123 -20.23 -18.39 13.17
CA GLN A 123 -21.47 -18.24 12.41
C GLN A 123 -21.83 -16.76 12.21
N ALA A 124 -21.67 -15.93 13.25
CA ALA A 124 -21.88 -14.48 13.14
C ALA A 124 -20.90 -13.85 12.14
N MET A 125 -19.61 -14.22 12.19
CA MET A 125 -18.61 -13.75 11.23
C MET A 125 -18.93 -14.17 9.80
N LEU A 126 -19.38 -15.42 9.61
CA LEU A 126 -19.80 -15.92 8.31
C LEU A 126 -21.00 -15.12 7.79
N ASN A 127 -22.02 -14.90 8.61
CA ASN A 127 -23.19 -14.11 8.24
C ASN A 127 -22.79 -12.69 7.82
N GLU A 128 -21.94 -12.02 8.59
CA GLU A 128 -21.46 -10.68 8.26
C GLU A 128 -20.61 -10.63 6.99
N LEU A 129 -19.71 -11.61 6.80
CA LEU A 129 -18.94 -11.76 5.55
C LEU A 129 -19.87 -11.94 4.35
N THR A 130 -20.86 -12.83 4.45
CA THR A 130 -21.82 -13.10 3.38
C THR A 130 -22.61 -11.85 3.02
N VAL A 131 -23.17 -11.13 4.01
CA VAL A 131 -23.93 -9.90 3.77
C VAL A 131 -23.05 -8.81 3.15
N GLY A 132 -21.84 -8.61 3.67
CA GLY A 132 -20.93 -7.58 3.15
C GLY A 132 -20.46 -7.87 1.74
N LEU A 133 -20.09 -9.12 1.42
CA LEU A 133 -19.66 -9.52 0.08
C LEU A 133 -20.81 -9.46 -0.94
N ALA A 134 -22.02 -9.91 -0.56
CA ALA A 134 -23.20 -9.78 -1.41
C ALA A 134 -23.57 -8.31 -1.70
N SER A 135 -23.20 -7.40 -0.79
CA SER A 135 -23.40 -5.96 -0.93
C SER A 135 -22.23 -5.24 -1.63
N ALA A 136 -21.28 -5.99 -2.20
CA ALA A 136 -20.06 -5.49 -2.84
C ALA A 136 -19.21 -4.55 -1.95
N GLU A 137 -19.20 -4.78 -0.64
CA GLU A 137 -18.35 -4.03 0.28
C GLU A 137 -16.86 -4.25 0.01
N ASN A 138 -16.07 -3.18 0.12
CA ASN A 138 -14.63 -3.28 0.06
C ASN A 138 -14.03 -3.84 1.37
N VAL A 139 -12.73 -4.15 1.34
CA VAL A 139 -12.00 -4.76 2.47
C VAL A 139 -12.12 -3.93 3.77
N ASP A 140 -12.12 -2.60 3.68
CA ASP A 140 -12.19 -1.75 4.87
C ASP A 140 -13.59 -1.70 5.49
N GLN A 141 -14.63 -1.78 4.66
CA GLN A 141 -16.02 -1.90 5.13
C GLN A 141 -16.21 -3.26 5.83
N LEU A 142 -15.78 -4.36 5.19
CA LEU A 142 -15.79 -5.70 5.79
C LEU A 142 -14.99 -5.75 7.09
N ARG A 143 -13.83 -5.09 7.15
CA ARG A 143 -13.04 -4.98 8.40
C ARG A 143 -13.82 -4.31 9.51
N ARG A 144 -14.49 -3.18 9.24
CA ARG A 144 -15.29 -2.47 10.26
C ARG A 144 -16.44 -3.35 10.76
N ARG A 145 -17.11 -4.05 9.84
CA ARG A 145 -18.20 -4.99 10.12
C ARG A 145 -17.77 -6.17 10.98
N LEU A 146 -16.59 -6.74 10.71
CA LEU A 146 -16.04 -7.88 11.46
C LEU A 146 -15.35 -7.50 12.77
N LYS A 147 -14.98 -6.22 12.97
CA LYS A 147 -14.23 -5.78 14.16
C LYS A 147 -14.90 -6.17 15.49
N PRO A 148 -16.23 -6.01 15.68
CA PRO A 148 -16.89 -6.39 16.93
C PRO A 148 -16.81 -7.90 17.21
N LEU A 149 -16.78 -8.73 16.16
CA LEU A 149 -16.75 -10.18 16.27
C LEU A 149 -15.33 -10.72 16.46
N ALA A 150 -14.30 -9.96 16.06
CA ALA A 150 -12.90 -10.35 16.10
C ALA A 150 -12.16 -9.88 17.37
N ASP A 151 -12.81 -9.98 18.53
CA ASP A 151 -12.32 -9.48 19.83
C ASP A 151 -11.99 -7.97 19.83
N GLY A 152 -12.62 -7.18 18.96
CA GLY A 152 -12.26 -5.77 18.76
C GLY A 152 -10.92 -5.53 18.05
N LEU A 153 -10.16 -6.60 17.72
CA LEU A 153 -8.84 -6.51 17.13
C LEU A 153 -8.94 -6.24 15.62
N ALA A 154 -8.78 -4.97 15.26
CA ALA A 154 -8.89 -4.50 13.87
C ALA A 154 -8.02 -5.27 12.87
N TRP A 155 -6.82 -5.71 13.29
CA TRP A 155 -5.90 -6.46 12.42
C TRP A 155 -6.38 -7.89 12.13
N LYS A 156 -7.07 -8.55 13.09
CA LYS A 156 -7.68 -9.88 12.89
C LYS A 156 -8.84 -9.76 11.89
N ALA A 157 -9.72 -8.78 12.13
CA ALA A 157 -10.85 -8.50 11.24
C ALA A 157 -10.39 -8.19 9.80
N GLN A 158 -9.35 -7.38 9.64
CA GLN A 158 -8.81 -7.05 8.32
C GLN A 158 -8.21 -8.26 7.61
N ARG A 159 -7.48 -9.12 8.33
CA ARG A 159 -6.90 -10.35 7.78
C ARG A 159 -7.98 -11.32 7.29
N ILE A 160 -9.06 -11.46 8.07
CA ILE A 160 -10.21 -12.29 7.71
C ILE A 160 -10.89 -11.69 6.47
N ALA A 161 -11.23 -10.41 6.49
CA ALA A 161 -11.86 -9.71 5.36
C ALA A 161 -11.07 -9.88 4.05
N ARG A 162 -9.74 -9.70 4.09
CA ARG A 162 -8.88 -9.86 2.90
C ARG A 162 -8.83 -11.29 2.39
N THR A 163 -8.69 -12.25 3.30
CA THR A 163 -8.54 -13.67 2.93
C THR A 163 -9.86 -14.22 2.39
N GLU A 164 -10.96 -14.02 3.11
CA GLU A 164 -12.26 -14.56 2.73
C GLU A 164 -12.86 -13.83 1.52
N GLY A 165 -12.72 -12.50 1.45
CA GLY A 165 -13.16 -11.74 0.27
C GLY A 165 -12.42 -12.17 -1.00
N ARG A 166 -11.11 -12.46 -0.89
CA ARG A 166 -10.34 -13.01 -2.01
C ARG A 166 -10.78 -14.43 -2.38
N ARG A 167 -11.09 -15.28 -1.40
CA ARG A 167 -11.58 -16.66 -1.65
C ARG A 167 -12.88 -16.66 -2.44
N VAL A 168 -13.83 -15.82 -2.03
CA VAL A 168 -15.12 -15.71 -2.73
C VAL A 168 -14.92 -15.18 -4.15
N ALA A 169 -14.12 -14.12 -4.32
CA ALA A 169 -13.82 -13.58 -5.65
C ALA A 169 -13.12 -14.58 -6.57
N GLU A 170 -12.18 -15.36 -6.04
CA GLU A 170 -11.47 -16.39 -6.80
C GLU A 170 -12.40 -17.54 -7.22
N ARG A 171 -13.29 -18.00 -6.32
CA ARG A 171 -14.24 -19.07 -6.65
C ARG A 171 -15.27 -18.63 -7.69
N ASP A 172 -15.85 -17.43 -7.53
CA ASP A 172 -16.74 -16.84 -8.55
C ASP A 172 -16.01 -16.71 -9.91
N TYR A 173 -14.73 -16.29 -9.87
CA TYR A 173 -13.91 -16.23 -11.08
C TYR A 173 -13.71 -17.61 -11.71
N GLN A 174 -13.37 -18.64 -10.92
CA GLN A 174 -13.20 -20.01 -11.39
C GLN A 174 -14.49 -20.60 -11.98
N ASP A 175 -15.64 -20.32 -11.37
CA ASP A 175 -16.95 -20.74 -11.86
C ASP A 175 -17.24 -20.10 -13.24
N ARG A 176 -16.90 -18.83 -13.43
CA ARG A 176 -17.01 -18.15 -14.73
C ARG A 176 -16.04 -18.73 -15.76
N LEU A 177 -14.81 -19.07 -15.35
CA LEU A 177 -13.85 -19.72 -16.23
C LEU A 177 -14.34 -21.11 -16.68
N ALA A 178 -15.01 -21.87 -15.81
CA ALA A 178 -15.59 -23.15 -16.18
C ALA A 178 -16.61 -23.02 -17.32
N GLY A 179 -17.29 -21.88 -17.42
CA GLY A 179 -18.21 -21.54 -18.52
C GLY A 179 -17.54 -21.38 -19.90
N LEU A 180 -16.21 -21.25 -19.97
CA LEU A 180 -15.47 -21.18 -21.24
C LEU A 180 -15.36 -22.53 -21.96
N GLY A 181 -15.72 -23.64 -21.30
CA GLY A 181 -15.73 -24.97 -21.91
C GLY A 181 -14.35 -25.37 -22.46
N ASP A 182 -14.30 -25.77 -23.73
CA ASP A 182 -13.09 -26.26 -24.40
C ASP A 182 -12.10 -25.13 -24.75
N LEU A 183 -12.51 -23.86 -24.63
CA LEU A 183 -11.60 -22.73 -24.77
C LEU A 183 -10.64 -22.61 -23.59
N LEU A 184 -10.92 -23.25 -22.45
CA LEU A 184 -10.06 -23.24 -21.27
C LEU A 184 -9.15 -24.48 -21.25
N ASP A 185 -7.89 -24.27 -21.61
CA ASP A 185 -6.84 -25.30 -21.64
C ASP A 185 -6.14 -25.46 -20.28
N GLY A 186 -6.03 -24.37 -19.53
CA GLY A 186 -5.48 -24.41 -18.18
C GLY A 186 -5.75 -23.17 -17.36
N GLN A 187 -5.15 -23.10 -16.19
CA GLN A 187 -5.12 -21.93 -15.34
C GLN A 187 -3.70 -21.67 -14.86
N GLN A 188 -3.32 -20.41 -14.69
CA GLN A 188 -2.00 -20.03 -14.21
C GLN A 188 -2.12 -19.23 -12.92
N ILE A 189 -1.27 -19.53 -11.94
CA ILE A 189 -1.23 -18.76 -10.70
C ILE A 189 -0.43 -17.47 -10.91
N VAL A 190 -1.02 -16.34 -10.55
CA VAL A 190 -0.38 -15.01 -10.54
C VAL A 190 -0.36 -14.49 -9.11
N ALA A 191 0.82 -14.16 -8.60
CA ALA A 191 1.03 -13.50 -7.31
C ALA A 191 1.38 -12.00 -7.48
N VAL A 192 1.26 -11.19 -6.42
CA VAL A 192 1.51 -9.72 -6.51
C VAL A 192 3.01 -9.38 -6.65
N MET A 193 3.89 -10.23 -6.14
CA MET A 193 5.37 -10.12 -6.25
C MET A 193 6.00 -8.89 -5.61
N ASP A 194 5.36 -8.36 -4.58
CA ASP A 194 5.97 -7.36 -3.70
C ASP A 194 6.67 -8.02 -2.48
N GLU A 195 7.17 -7.18 -1.57
CA GLU A 195 7.85 -7.59 -0.34
C GLU A 195 7.00 -8.44 0.63
N TRP A 196 5.67 -8.44 0.47
CA TRP A 196 4.75 -9.22 1.29
C TRP A 196 4.37 -10.58 0.65
N THR A 197 4.92 -10.89 -0.53
CA THR A 197 4.71 -12.17 -1.20
C THR A 197 5.58 -13.24 -0.56
N ARG A 198 4.94 -14.26 0.02
CA ARG A 198 5.66 -15.38 0.65
C ARG A 198 6.51 -16.13 -0.39
N PRO A 199 7.70 -16.64 -0.04
CA PRO A 199 8.57 -17.35 -0.98
C PRO A 199 7.89 -18.52 -1.71
N ALA A 200 7.06 -19.30 -1.01
CA ALA A 200 6.32 -20.41 -1.63
C ALA A 200 5.24 -19.96 -2.63
N HIS A 201 4.76 -18.72 -2.52
CA HIS A 201 3.76 -18.14 -3.44
C HIS A 201 4.46 -17.52 -4.64
N ALA A 202 5.58 -16.82 -4.40
CA ALA A 202 6.48 -16.37 -5.45
C ALA A 202 6.95 -17.54 -6.33
N ALA A 203 7.36 -18.66 -5.72
CA ALA A 203 7.78 -19.87 -6.42
C ALA A 203 6.68 -20.57 -7.24
N ARG A 204 5.40 -20.27 -6.95
CA ARG A 204 4.25 -20.77 -7.73
C ARG A 204 3.76 -19.79 -8.76
N HIS A 205 4.19 -18.53 -8.70
CA HIS A 205 3.81 -17.54 -9.68
C HIS A 205 4.28 -18.01 -11.07
N GLY A 206 3.35 -18.06 -12.00
CA GLY A 206 3.59 -18.38 -13.40
C GLY A 206 3.45 -19.86 -13.65
N ARG A 207 3.20 -20.67 -12.61
CA ARG A 207 2.93 -22.09 -12.78
C ARG A 207 1.57 -22.29 -13.44
N ILE A 208 1.58 -23.00 -14.56
CA ILE A 208 0.40 -23.37 -15.32
C ILE A 208 -0.07 -24.75 -14.86
N PHE A 209 -1.36 -24.86 -14.64
CA PHE A 209 -2.08 -26.09 -14.32
C PHE A 209 -3.00 -26.37 -15.50
N ARG A 210 -2.71 -27.45 -16.25
CA ARG A 210 -3.50 -27.86 -17.42
C ARG A 210 -4.68 -28.69 -16.99
N ARG A 211 -5.81 -28.56 -17.69
CA ARG A 211 -7.02 -29.32 -17.42
C ARG A 211 -6.83 -30.78 -17.85
N GLY A 212 -6.91 -31.71 -16.91
CA GLY A 212 -6.93 -33.15 -17.22
C GLY A 212 -8.25 -33.60 -17.83
N ALA A 213 -8.28 -34.83 -18.36
CA ALA A 213 -9.51 -35.46 -18.88
C ALA A 213 -10.60 -35.64 -17.80
N ASP A 214 -10.21 -35.66 -16.53
CA ASP A 214 -11.10 -35.66 -15.36
C ASP A 214 -11.57 -34.27 -14.94
N GLY A 215 -11.21 -33.23 -15.71
CA GLY A 215 -11.52 -31.83 -15.40
C GLY A 215 -10.65 -31.20 -14.33
N VAL A 216 -9.72 -31.95 -13.71
CA VAL A 216 -8.87 -31.44 -12.63
C VAL A 216 -7.60 -30.79 -13.20
N PHE A 217 -7.30 -29.58 -12.74
CA PHE A 217 -6.13 -28.81 -13.18
C PHE A 217 -4.86 -29.30 -12.47
N ARG A 218 -3.85 -29.71 -13.25
CA ARG A 218 -2.55 -30.23 -12.74
C ARG A 218 -1.35 -29.56 -13.40
N ASP A 219 -0.31 -29.31 -12.64
CA ASP A 219 0.98 -28.87 -13.17
C ASP A 219 1.75 -30.03 -13.84
N GLU A 220 2.88 -29.74 -14.47
CA GLU A 220 3.74 -30.73 -15.15
C GLU A 220 4.25 -31.85 -14.21
N ARG A 221 4.22 -31.61 -12.90
CA ARG A 221 4.65 -32.57 -11.86
C ARG A 221 3.46 -33.37 -11.29
N GLY A 222 2.26 -33.19 -11.84
CA GLY A 222 1.03 -33.81 -11.36
C GLY A 222 0.42 -33.15 -10.12
N GLY A 223 0.97 -32.03 -9.67
CA GLY A 223 0.44 -31.27 -8.54
C GLY A 223 -0.89 -30.60 -8.88
N VAL A 224 -1.91 -30.77 -8.04
CA VAL A 224 -3.24 -30.18 -8.25
C VAL A 224 -3.21 -28.68 -7.97
N LEU A 225 -3.97 -27.91 -8.75
CA LEU A 225 -4.19 -26.48 -8.51
C LEU A 225 -4.76 -26.26 -7.09
N PRO A 226 -4.09 -25.50 -6.22
CA PRO A 226 -4.57 -25.20 -4.87
C PRO A 226 -5.78 -24.27 -4.89
N ASP A 227 -6.67 -24.43 -3.90
CA ASP A 227 -7.77 -23.50 -3.64
C ASP A 227 -7.20 -22.17 -3.11
N LEU A 228 -7.26 -21.11 -3.92
CA LEU A 228 -6.73 -19.80 -3.56
C LEU A 228 -7.82 -18.95 -2.87
N PRO A 229 -7.46 -18.17 -1.84
CA PRO A 229 -6.19 -18.15 -1.13
C PRO A 229 -6.01 -19.40 -0.25
N ASP A 230 -4.82 -19.99 -0.36
CA ASP A 230 -4.39 -21.19 0.36
C ASP A 230 -3.60 -20.90 1.64
N ALA A 231 -3.39 -19.61 1.95
CA ALA A 231 -2.79 -19.14 3.18
C ALA A 231 -3.38 -17.79 3.59
N PRO A 232 -3.35 -17.43 4.90
CA PRO A 232 -3.81 -16.12 5.35
C PRO A 232 -3.07 -14.97 4.64
N ASN A 233 -3.82 -13.96 4.18
CA ASN A 233 -3.33 -12.85 3.36
C ASN A 233 -2.66 -13.26 2.03
N CYS A 234 -2.90 -14.47 1.53
CA CYS A 234 -2.50 -14.81 0.18
C CYS A 234 -3.24 -13.89 -0.81
N ARG A 235 -2.48 -13.29 -1.73
CA ARG A 235 -2.97 -12.39 -2.78
C ARG A 235 -2.79 -12.99 -4.17
N CYS A 236 -2.51 -14.29 -4.23
CA CYS A 236 -2.50 -15.00 -5.50
C CYS A 236 -3.92 -14.99 -6.11
N MET A 237 -3.98 -15.12 -7.42
CA MET A 237 -5.19 -15.44 -8.21
C MET A 237 -4.81 -16.40 -9.31
N THR A 238 -5.81 -17.03 -9.90
CA THR A 238 -5.67 -17.68 -11.20
C THR A 238 -5.98 -16.71 -12.34
N ILE A 239 -5.46 -17.02 -13.52
CA ILE A 239 -5.86 -16.46 -14.81
C ILE A 239 -6.03 -17.63 -15.80
N PRO A 240 -6.93 -17.53 -16.79
CA PRO A 240 -7.13 -18.59 -17.76
C PRO A 240 -5.96 -18.69 -18.72
N VAL A 241 -5.59 -19.93 -19.04
CA VAL A 241 -4.76 -20.27 -20.20
C VAL A 241 -5.72 -20.81 -21.25
N LEU A 242 -5.87 -20.07 -22.34
CA LEU A 242 -6.81 -20.41 -23.40
C LEU A 242 -6.22 -21.46 -24.34
N ALA A 243 -7.07 -22.36 -24.82
CA ALA A 243 -6.72 -23.33 -25.85
C ALA A 243 -6.38 -22.63 -27.15
N MET A 244 -5.41 -23.17 -27.90
CA MET A 244 -5.13 -22.68 -29.24
C MET A 244 -6.29 -23.04 -30.16
N PRO A 245 -6.89 -22.06 -30.89
CA PRO A 245 -7.92 -22.34 -31.87
C PRO A 245 -7.46 -23.38 -32.90
N GLU A 246 -8.37 -24.22 -33.36
CA GLU A 246 -8.07 -25.34 -34.27
C GLU A 246 -7.42 -24.84 -35.57
N GLU A 247 -7.89 -23.70 -36.08
CA GLU A 247 -7.36 -23.09 -37.30
C GLU A 247 -5.87 -22.75 -37.24
N PHE A 248 -5.31 -22.56 -36.04
CA PHE A 248 -3.90 -22.22 -35.86
C PHE A 248 -3.03 -23.43 -35.52
N ARG A 249 -3.60 -24.63 -35.28
CA ARG A 249 -2.82 -25.85 -34.97
C ARG A 249 -1.97 -26.33 -36.12
N GLY A 250 -2.41 -26.07 -37.35
CA GLY A 250 -1.69 -26.41 -38.57
C GLY A 250 -0.59 -25.42 -38.97
N ASP A 251 -0.55 -24.23 -38.36
CA ASP A 251 0.44 -23.18 -38.68
C ASP A 251 1.60 -23.22 -37.65
N PRO A 252 2.81 -23.65 -38.02
CA PRO A 252 3.95 -23.71 -37.11
C PRO A 252 4.33 -22.35 -36.52
N ALA A 253 4.13 -21.25 -37.24
CA ALA A 253 4.47 -19.90 -36.78
C ALA A 253 3.44 -19.39 -35.78
N ALA A 254 2.14 -19.55 -36.09
CA ALA A 254 1.07 -19.22 -35.14
C ALA A 254 1.16 -20.08 -33.88
N ARG A 255 1.45 -21.37 -34.04
CA ARG A 255 1.68 -22.30 -32.93
C ARG A 255 2.87 -21.90 -32.07
N ALA A 256 4.02 -21.58 -32.66
CA ALA A 256 5.18 -21.12 -31.91
C ALA A 256 4.88 -19.82 -31.15
N ALA A 257 4.16 -18.88 -31.77
CA ALA A 257 3.77 -17.63 -31.13
C ALA A 257 2.75 -17.84 -30.00
N PHE A 258 1.76 -18.71 -30.21
CA PHE A 258 0.73 -19.04 -29.22
C PHE A 258 1.30 -19.84 -28.06
N GLU A 259 2.10 -20.88 -28.29
CA GLU A 259 2.79 -21.65 -27.24
C GLU A 259 3.76 -20.75 -26.44
N THR A 260 4.41 -19.79 -27.10
CA THR A 260 5.25 -18.78 -26.42
C THR A 260 4.43 -17.83 -25.55
N ALA A 261 3.20 -17.49 -25.94
CA ALA A 261 2.29 -16.63 -25.17
C ALA A 261 1.57 -17.39 -24.04
N ALA A 262 1.02 -18.57 -24.33
CA ALA A 262 0.24 -19.42 -23.42
C ALA A 262 1.11 -20.13 -22.39
N GLY A 263 2.35 -20.48 -22.71
CA GLY A 263 3.32 -21.07 -21.78
C GLY A 263 3.97 -20.06 -20.83
N ARG A 264 3.74 -18.74 -21.01
CA ARG A 264 4.57 -17.69 -20.37
C ARG A 264 3.81 -16.42 -19.98
N LEU A 265 2.60 -16.50 -19.43
CA LEU A 265 2.09 -15.45 -18.52
C LEU A 265 2.79 -15.54 -17.14
N ILE A 266 4.10 -15.84 -17.16
CA ILE A 266 5.03 -15.69 -16.04
C ILE A 266 5.28 -14.18 -15.91
N PRO A 267 5.30 -13.61 -14.70
CA PRO A 267 5.67 -12.24 -14.47
C PRO A 267 7.12 -12.17 -14.91
N ASP A 268 7.33 -11.37 -15.95
CA ASP A 268 8.61 -11.21 -16.59
C ASP A 268 9.76 -11.22 -15.57
N PRO A 269 10.75 -12.13 -15.69
CA PRO A 269 11.89 -12.09 -14.79
C PRO A 269 12.63 -10.74 -14.87
N ALA A 270 12.41 -9.91 -15.90
CA ALA A 270 12.84 -8.52 -15.91
C ALA A 270 12.06 -7.64 -14.91
N SER A 271 10.76 -7.87 -14.68
CA SER A 271 10.02 -7.24 -13.58
C SER A 271 10.53 -7.68 -12.21
N TYR A 272 11.07 -8.90 -12.12
CA TYR A 272 11.78 -9.36 -10.92
C TYR A 272 13.15 -8.72 -10.74
N ALA A 273 13.89 -8.48 -11.83
CA ALA A 273 15.12 -7.71 -11.80
C ALA A 273 14.84 -6.29 -11.28
N ASP A 274 13.77 -5.65 -11.78
CA ASP A 274 13.35 -4.31 -11.34
C ASP A 274 12.96 -4.28 -9.84
N TRP A 275 12.26 -5.32 -9.35
CA TRP A 275 11.98 -5.46 -7.91
C TRP A 275 13.28 -5.70 -7.13
N TRP A 276 14.15 -6.58 -7.62
CA TRP A 276 15.41 -6.95 -6.98
C TRP A 276 16.27 -5.72 -6.72
N GLU A 277 16.40 -4.83 -7.70
CA GLU A 277 17.15 -3.58 -7.59
C GLU A 277 16.67 -2.70 -6.43
N ARG A 278 15.37 -2.72 -6.11
CA ARG A 278 14.75 -1.90 -5.06
C ARG A 278 14.61 -2.62 -3.72
N ALA A 279 14.58 -3.94 -3.73
CA ALA A 279 14.40 -4.76 -2.54
C ALA A 279 15.59 -4.65 -1.59
N GLY A 280 15.34 -4.58 -0.29
CA GLY A 280 16.39 -4.63 0.72
C GLY A 280 17.07 -6.00 0.78
N ARG A 281 18.24 -6.05 1.42
CA ARG A 281 19.05 -7.28 1.50
C ARG A 281 18.31 -8.44 2.18
N LYS A 282 17.48 -8.16 3.18
CA LYS A 282 16.69 -9.18 3.88
C LYS A 282 15.64 -9.80 2.95
N GLU A 283 14.98 -8.97 2.16
CA GLU A 283 13.94 -9.35 1.19
C GLU A 283 14.56 -10.17 0.06
N ARG A 284 15.66 -9.68 -0.53
CA ARG A 284 16.43 -10.42 -1.55
C ARG A 284 16.87 -11.79 -1.05
N SER A 285 17.45 -11.85 0.15
CA SER A 285 17.88 -13.11 0.78
C SER A 285 16.70 -14.05 1.06
N THR A 286 15.52 -13.52 1.35
CA THR A 286 14.31 -14.32 1.58
C THR A 286 13.76 -14.88 0.28
N ALA A 287 13.81 -14.11 -0.82
CA ALA A 287 13.30 -14.51 -2.12
C ALA A 287 14.08 -15.67 -2.76
N VAL A 288 15.43 -15.62 -2.76
CA VAL A 288 16.26 -16.72 -3.31
C VAL A 288 16.58 -17.80 -2.28
N GLY A 289 16.28 -17.54 -1.01
CA GLY A 289 16.68 -18.36 0.14
C GLY A 289 18.09 -18.03 0.63
N ALA A 290 18.23 -17.90 1.96
CA ALA A 290 19.44 -17.38 2.60
C ALA A 290 20.73 -18.13 2.22
N LYS A 291 20.66 -19.46 2.08
CA LYS A 291 21.82 -20.27 1.68
C LYS A 291 22.29 -19.98 0.25
N ARG A 292 21.37 -19.75 -0.70
CA ARG A 292 21.73 -19.38 -2.08
C ARG A 292 22.29 -17.97 -2.12
N TYR A 293 21.60 -17.03 -1.45
CA TYR A 293 22.05 -15.64 -1.37
C TYR A 293 23.49 -15.54 -0.87
N GLN A 294 23.76 -16.23 0.24
CA GLN A 294 25.09 -16.26 0.84
C GLN A 294 26.11 -16.92 -0.10
N ALA A 295 25.77 -18.06 -0.70
CA ALA A 295 26.67 -18.76 -1.62
C ALA A 295 27.06 -17.89 -2.82
N VAL A 296 26.11 -17.16 -3.43
CA VAL A 296 26.41 -16.26 -4.54
C VAL A 296 27.24 -15.08 -4.08
N ARG A 297 26.86 -14.44 -2.97
CA ARG A 297 27.59 -13.28 -2.43
C ARG A 297 29.07 -13.62 -2.16
N ASP A 298 29.33 -14.75 -1.53
CA ASP A 298 30.69 -15.21 -1.22
C ASP A 298 31.48 -15.52 -2.49
N LEU A 299 30.79 -15.98 -3.54
CA LEU A 299 31.36 -16.37 -4.82
C LEU A 299 31.62 -15.18 -5.76
N VAL A 300 30.82 -14.11 -5.69
CA VAL A 300 30.97 -12.91 -6.55
C VAL A 300 31.72 -11.77 -5.87
N GLY A 301 31.83 -11.75 -4.54
CA GLY A 301 32.52 -10.69 -3.80
C GLY A 301 31.82 -9.32 -3.85
N ARG A 302 30.56 -9.27 -4.27
CA ARG A 302 29.70 -8.07 -4.38
C ARG A 302 28.27 -8.42 -3.99
N GLU A 303 27.40 -7.41 -3.93
CA GLU A 303 25.96 -7.67 -3.79
C GLU A 303 25.45 -8.45 -5.03
N PRO A 304 24.78 -9.61 -4.84
CA PRO A 304 24.26 -10.42 -5.94
C PRO A 304 23.19 -9.69 -6.75
N GLU A 305 23.25 -9.83 -8.06
CA GLU A 305 22.18 -9.50 -9.00
C GLU A 305 21.20 -10.66 -9.15
N TRP A 306 20.01 -10.36 -9.65
CA TRP A 306 18.99 -11.39 -9.91
C TRP A 306 19.48 -12.46 -10.89
N THR A 307 20.18 -12.07 -11.95
CA THR A 307 20.75 -12.97 -12.97
C THR A 307 21.83 -13.90 -12.41
N ASP A 308 22.45 -13.57 -11.28
CA ASP A 308 23.43 -14.44 -10.64
C ASP A 308 22.79 -15.75 -10.12
N PHE A 309 21.47 -15.76 -9.90
CA PHE A 309 20.73 -16.91 -9.36
C PHE A 309 20.03 -17.78 -10.41
N LEU A 310 19.99 -17.37 -11.69
CA LEU A 310 19.11 -17.99 -12.69
C LEU A 310 19.84 -18.91 -13.68
N GLY A 311 19.21 -20.03 -14.04
CA GLY A 311 19.56 -20.79 -15.23
C GLY A 311 19.00 -20.19 -16.52
N PRO A 312 19.43 -20.65 -17.71
CA PRO A 312 18.85 -20.23 -19.01
C PRO A 312 17.35 -20.54 -19.14
N ASP A 313 16.86 -21.54 -18.40
CA ASP A 313 15.44 -21.87 -18.25
C ASP A 313 14.64 -20.84 -17.42
N GLY A 314 15.33 -19.98 -16.66
CA GLY A 314 14.75 -19.03 -15.73
C GLY A 314 14.47 -19.62 -14.34
N GLU A 315 14.92 -20.84 -14.05
CA GLU A 315 14.82 -21.43 -12.70
C GLU A 315 15.98 -20.97 -11.80
N LEU A 316 15.75 -21.02 -10.48
CA LEU A 316 16.81 -20.76 -9.50
C LEU A 316 17.81 -21.91 -9.45
N LEU A 317 19.09 -21.60 -9.65
CA LEU A 317 20.18 -22.57 -9.53
C LEU A 317 20.25 -23.16 -8.11
N SER A 318 20.62 -24.44 -8.04
CA SER A 318 20.88 -25.08 -6.76
C SER A 318 22.14 -24.51 -6.10
N VAL A 319 22.25 -24.59 -4.77
CA VAL A 319 23.47 -24.15 -4.05
C VAL A 319 24.71 -24.91 -4.53
N ALA A 320 24.55 -26.19 -4.87
CA ALA A 320 25.64 -27.01 -5.42
C ALA A 320 26.09 -26.50 -6.79
N ALA A 321 25.15 -26.24 -7.70
CA ALA A 321 25.43 -25.70 -9.03
C ALA A 321 26.15 -24.34 -8.94
N LEU A 322 25.64 -23.43 -8.10
CA LEU A 322 26.24 -22.11 -7.86
C LEU A 322 27.68 -22.23 -7.34
N ARG A 323 27.96 -23.15 -6.41
CA ARG A 323 29.31 -23.34 -5.85
C ARG A 323 30.29 -24.00 -6.81
N SER A 324 29.82 -24.89 -7.69
CA SER A 324 30.65 -25.59 -8.67
C SER A 324 30.93 -24.78 -9.94
N GLU A 325 30.23 -23.66 -10.13
CA GLU A 325 30.32 -22.86 -11.34
C GLU A 325 31.58 -21.99 -11.37
N THR A 326 32.40 -22.19 -12.41
CA THR A 326 33.58 -21.36 -12.65
C THR A 326 33.18 -19.93 -13.05
N PRO A 327 34.01 -18.91 -12.79
CA PRO A 327 33.70 -17.53 -13.18
C PRO A 327 33.39 -17.37 -14.68
N ALA A 328 34.10 -18.09 -15.56
CA ALA A 328 33.86 -18.06 -17.00
C ALA A 328 32.47 -18.61 -17.37
N ARG A 329 32.10 -19.79 -16.86
CA ARG A 329 30.77 -20.37 -17.10
C ARG A 329 29.65 -19.51 -16.54
N ARG A 330 29.88 -18.87 -15.39
CA ARG A 330 28.93 -17.90 -14.83
C ARG A 330 28.69 -16.75 -15.79
N GLN A 331 29.76 -16.17 -16.33
CA GLN A 331 29.63 -15.04 -17.24
C GLN A 331 28.89 -15.43 -18.53
N GLU A 332 29.24 -16.59 -19.11
CA GLU A 332 28.53 -17.15 -20.27
C GLU A 332 27.03 -17.33 -19.99
N ARG A 333 26.69 -17.99 -18.88
CA ARG A 333 25.30 -18.17 -18.44
C ARG A 333 24.61 -16.83 -18.20
N LYS A 334 25.26 -15.88 -17.55
CA LYS A 334 24.66 -14.55 -17.30
C LYS A 334 24.34 -13.84 -18.60
N THR A 335 25.27 -13.84 -19.56
CA THR A 335 25.04 -13.24 -20.87
C THR A 335 23.90 -13.93 -21.61
N GLU A 336 23.80 -15.26 -21.54
CA GLU A 336 22.68 -16.01 -22.10
C GLU A 336 21.35 -15.65 -21.41
N VAL A 337 21.31 -15.63 -20.09
CA VAL A 337 20.14 -15.25 -19.30
C VAL A 337 19.72 -13.81 -19.62
N GLU A 338 20.65 -12.86 -19.64
CA GLU A 338 20.40 -11.45 -19.98
C GLU A 338 19.83 -11.31 -21.39
N ALA A 339 20.39 -12.01 -22.38
CA ALA A 339 19.87 -12.02 -23.75
C ALA A 339 18.43 -12.57 -23.81
N ILE A 340 18.13 -13.62 -23.03
CA ILE A 340 16.78 -14.18 -22.91
C ILE A 340 15.82 -13.17 -22.24
N LEU A 341 16.26 -12.48 -21.18
CA LEU A 341 15.45 -11.46 -20.49
C LEU A 341 15.17 -10.26 -21.40
N ASP A 342 16.16 -9.80 -22.17
CA ASP A 342 16.00 -8.69 -23.11
C ASP A 342 15.14 -9.05 -24.31
N ALA A 343 15.27 -10.26 -24.85
CA ALA A 343 14.39 -10.76 -25.91
C ALA A 343 12.93 -10.83 -25.41
N ARG A 344 12.71 -11.31 -24.19
CA ARG A 344 11.39 -11.37 -23.54
C ARG A 344 10.80 -9.99 -23.30
N ARG A 345 11.61 -9.04 -22.77
CA ARG A 345 11.21 -7.64 -22.55
C ARG A 345 10.72 -7.00 -23.85
N ARG A 346 11.46 -7.19 -24.96
CA ARG A 346 11.08 -6.69 -26.29
C ARG A 346 9.81 -7.34 -26.84
N MET A 347 9.66 -8.66 -26.71
CA MET A 347 8.47 -9.38 -27.15
C MET A 347 7.22 -8.91 -26.40
N PHE A 348 7.32 -8.78 -25.07
CA PHE A 348 6.21 -8.29 -24.25
C PHE A 348 5.82 -6.85 -24.61
N GLN A 349 6.82 -5.97 -24.83
CA GLN A 349 6.58 -4.61 -25.33
C GLN A 349 5.88 -4.61 -26.69
N SER A 350 6.23 -5.53 -27.60
CA SER A 350 5.58 -5.66 -28.91
C SER A 350 4.12 -6.08 -28.80
N VAL A 351 3.82 -7.11 -28.00
CA VAL A 351 2.44 -7.62 -27.81
C VAL A 351 1.58 -6.57 -27.10
N ALA A 352 2.13 -5.90 -26.07
CA ALA A 352 1.40 -4.88 -25.32
C ALA A 352 1.12 -3.60 -26.15
N SER A 353 2.01 -3.23 -27.08
CA SER A 353 1.86 -2.00 -27.88
C SER A 353 0.98 -2.16 -29.11
N ARG A 354 0.95 -3.34 -29.73
CA ARG A 354 0.27 -3.56 -31.02
C ARG A 354 -1.00 -4.41 -30.92
N GLY A 355 -1.27 -4.99 -29.76
CA GLY A 355 -2.14 -6.17 -29.69
C GLY A 355 -1.52 -7.32 -30.49
N TYR A 356 -2.19 -8.48 -30.51
CA TYR A 356 -1.73 -9.62 -31.29
C TYR A 356 -2.00 -9.36 -32.78
N ALA A 357 -1.04 -8.76 -33.49
CA ALA A 357 -1.09 -8.62 -34.95
C ALA A 357 -0.24 -9.73 -35.58
N LEU A 358 -0.89 -10.77 -36.09
CA LEU A 358 -0.26 -11.69 -37.05
C LEU A 358 0.13 -10.86 -38.28
N GLY A 359 1.40 -10.92 -38.64
CA GLY A 359 2.01 -10.00 -39.59
C GLY A 359 1.33 -9.99 -40.96
N SER A 360 0.98 -8.79 -41.45
CA SER A 360 1.11 -8.51 -42.87
C SER A 360 2.61 -8.28 -43.13
N GLY A 361 3.25 -9.29 -43.70
CA GLY A 361 4.68 -9.28 -43.99
C GLY A 361 5.06 -8.31 -45.10
N THR A 362 4.97 -7.00 -44.89
CA THR A 362 5.66 -5.98 -45.71
C THR A 362 5.67 -4.63 -44.98
N ALA A 363 6.62 -4.41 -44.08
CA ALA A 363 7.02 -3.05 -43.71
C ALA A 363 8.50 -3.01 -43.32
N ARG A 364 9.28 -2.24 -44.10
CA ARG A 364 10.70 -1.96 -43.87
C ARG A 364 10.89 -1.17 -42.56
N PRO A 365 12.08 -1.25 -41.93
CA PRO A 365 12.33 -0.60 -40.65
C PRO A 365 12.57 0.90 -40.86
N GLU A 366 11.64 1.74 -40.41
CA GLU A 366 11.98 3.11 -40.05
C GLU A 366 12.66 3.13 -38.69
N VAL A 367 13.82 3.79 -38.65
CA VAL A 367 14.63 4.02 -37.46
C VAL A 367 13.88 4.95 -36.52
N VAL A 368 13.08 4.37 -35.61
CA VAL A 368 12.56 5.09 -34.45
C VAL A 368 13.49 4.83 -33.28
N ALA A 369 14.10 5.90 -32.79
CA ALA A 369 14.98 5.90 -31.62
C ALA A 369 14.31 5.20 -30.43
N ALA A 370 14.99 4.19 -29.89
CA ALA A 370 14.53 3.39 -28.77
C ALA A 370 14.50 4.23 -27.47
N VAL A 371 13.30 4.50 -26.96
CA VAL A 371 13.06 4.96 -25.58
C VAL A 371 12.42 3.79 -24.83
N PRO A 372 12.74 3.54 -23.54
CA PRO A 372 12.26 2.36 -22.82
C PRO A 372 10.75 2.44 -22.62
N MET A 373 10.00 1.56 -23.29
CA MET A 373 8.54 1.48 -23.16
C MET A 373 8.16 0.71 -21.89
N LEU A 374 7.44 1.37 -20.98
CA LEU A 374 6.75 0.76 -19.83
C LEU A 374 5.45 0.06 -20.29
N ARG A 375 5.13 -1.05 -19.61
CA ARG A 375 4.13 -2.09 -19.92
C ARG A 375 2.66 -1.68 -19.75
N GLY A 376 1.77 -2.40 -20.45
CA GLY A 376 0.31 -2.26 -20.37
C GLY A 376 -0.18 -1.17 -21.31
N GLY A 377 -1.36 -1.34 -21.94
CA GLY A 377 -1.92 -0.34 -22.87
C GLY A 377 -1.74 1.08 -22.34
N TYR A 378 -1.36 2.02 -23.23
CA TYR A 378 -0.79 3.33 -22.90
C TYR A 378 -1.05 3.75 -21.46
N PRO A 379 -0.07 3.62 -20.54
CA PRO A 379 -0.20 4.09 -19.15
C PRO A 379 -0.66 5.55 -19.09
N HIS A 380 -0.44 6.31 -20.16
CA HIS A 380 -1.03 7.62 -20.39
C HIS A 380 -2.55 7.67 -20.17
N GLN A 381 -3.38 6.83 -20.82
CA GLN A 381 -4.83 6.95 -20.68
C GLN A 381 -5.29 6.53 -19.29
N GLN A 382 -4.80 5.41 -18.75
CA GLN A 382 -5.14 4.97 -17.38
C GLN A 382 -4.61 5.91 -16.29
N ILE A 383 -3.48 6.59 -16.51
CA ILE A 383 -2.99 7.63 -15.59
C ILE A 383 -3.79 8.92 -15.77
N LEU A 384 -4.14 9.31 -17.00
CA LEU A 384 -5.04 10.43 -17.29
C LEU A 384 -6.48 10.19 -16.82
N ASP A 385 -6.94 8.95 -16.79
CA ASP A 385 -8.25 8.52 -16.31
C ASP A 385 -8.22 8.34 -14.79
N ALA A 386 -7.10 7.86 -14.22
CA ALA A 386 -6.85 8.04 -12.78
C ALA A 386 -6.78 9.52 -12.41
N LEU A 387 -6.42 10.41 -13.34
CA LEU A 387 -6.51 11.87 -13.25
C LEU A 387 -7.92 12.41 -13.54
N GLU A 388 -8.98 11.60 -13.44
CA GLU A 388 -10.37 12.06 -13.37
C GLU A 388 -10.51 13.11 -12.26
N MET A 389 -10.31 14.36 -12.65
CA MET A 389 -10.75 15.52 -11.89
C MET A 389 -12.21 15.87 -12.24
N GLY A 390 -12.91 14.94 -12.90
CA GLY A 390 -14.18 15.19 -13.58
C GLY A 390 -14.09 16.35 -14.57
N ASP A 391 -15.25 16.70 -15.12
CA ASP A 391 -15.40 17.99 -15.76
C ASP A 391 -15.33 19.13 -14.74
N PRO A 392 -14.74 20.28 -15.10
CA PRO A 392 -14.90 21.50 -14.32
C PRO A 392 -16.37 21.75 -14.05
N LYS A 393 -16.74 21.86 -12.77
CA LYS A 393 -18.10 22.18 -12.38
C LYS A 393 -18.27 23.69 -12.30
N GLY A 394 -19.39 24.20 -12.82
CA GLY A 394 -19.73 25.62 -12.75
C GLY A 394 -18.71 26.52 -13.42
N VAL A 395 -18.09 26.06 -14.53
CA VAL A 395 -17.22 26.93 -15.34
C VAL A 395 -18.03 27.61 -16.42
N ALA A 396 -17.93 28.93 -16.48
CA ALA A 396 -18.50 29.72 -17.57
C ALA A 396 -17.45 29.95 -18.65
N VAL A 397 -17.77 29.61 -19.90
CA VAL A 397 -16.92 29.93 -21.05
C VAL A 397 -17.50 31.11 -21.79
N ILE A 398 -16.74 32.18 -21.89
CA ILE A 398 -17.09 33.41 -22.57
C ILE A 398 -16.20 33.50 -23.81
N ALA A 399 -16.77 33.31 -24.99
CA ALA A 399 -16.05 33.53 -26.25
C ALA A 399 -16.20 34.99 -26.67
N SER A 400 -15.08 35.68 -26.99
CA SER A 400 -15.12 37.06 -27.47
C SER A 400 -15.91 37.19 -28.78
N ASP A 401 -15.75 36.19 -29.66
CA ASP A 401 -16.61 35.94 -30.81
C ASP A 401 -16.75 34.43 -30.99
N ARG A 402 -17.92 33.88 -30.66
CA ARG A 402 -18.14 32.43 -30.70
C ARG A 402 -17.98 31.84 -32.10
N ARG A 403 -18.41 32.56 -33.14
CA ARG A 403 -18.35 32.06 -34.52
C ARG A 403 -16.91 31.90 -34.96
N LEU A 404 -16.07 32.88 -34.63
CA LEU A 404 -14.65 32.84 -34.98
C LEU A 404 -13.90 31.79 -34.13
N VAL A 405 -14.20 31.67 -32.84
CA VAL A 405 -13.63 30.60 -31.99
C VAL A 405 -13.98 29.21 -32.55
N ASP A 406 -15.23 28.99 -32.96
CA ASP A 406 -15.64 27.73 -33.59
C ASP A 406 -14.95 27.48 -34.94
N ALA A 407 -14.67 28.53 -35.71
CA ALA A 407 -13.95 28.44 -36.97
C ALA A 407 -12.48 28.05 -36.76
N ILE A 408 -11.78 28.69 -35.82
CA ILE A 408 -10.41 28.31 -35.44
C ILE A 408 -10.39 26.90 -34.84
N GLY A 409 -11.38 26.53 -34.02
CA GLY A 409 -11.52 25.17 -33.53
C GLY A 409 -11.53 24.14 -34.67
N ARG A 410 -12.35 24.38 -35.71
CA ARG A 410 -12.40 23.50 -36.90
C ARG A 410 -11.06 23.37 -37.59
N GLU A 411 -10.29 24.45 -37.69
CA GLU A 411 -8.97 24.45 -38.31
C GLU A 411 -7.91 23.71 -37.47
N LEU A 412 -7.93 23.90 -36.15
CA LEU A 412 -6.95 23.31 -35.24
C LEU A 412 -7.18 21.81 -35.05
N VAL A 413 -8.43 21.40 -34.82
CA VAL A 413 -8.76 20.04 -34.33
C VAL A 413 -9.79 19.29 -35.19
N GLY A 414 -10.23 19.87 -36.31
CA GLY A 414 -11.16 19.23 -37.25
C GLY A 414 -12.65 19.37 -36.90
N GLY A 415 -12.99 20.11 -35.84
CA GLY A 415 -14.37 20.37 -35.41
C GLY A 415 -14.47 21.59 -34.49
N PRO A 416 -15.68 22.16 -34.28
CA PRO A 416 -15.86 23.19 -33.26
C PRO A 416 -15.53 22.62 -31.88
N MET A 417 -14.86 23.40 -31.03
CA MET A 417 -14.55 22.99 -29.66
C MET A 417 -15.75 23.29 -28.75
N SER A 418 -16.18 22.31 -27.99
CA SER A 418 -17.19 22.50 -26.94
C SER A 418 -16.67 23.39 -25.80
N ASP A 419 -17.58 23.99 -25.03
CA ASP A 419 -17.22 24.78 -23.84
C ASP A 419 -16.42 23.94 -22.83
N VAL A 420 -16.76 22.65 -22.70
CA VAL A 420 -16.01 21.73 -21.83
C VAL A 420 -14.56 21.58 -22.31
N GLU A 421 -14.34 21.42 -23.61
CA GLU A 421 -12.99 21.31 -24.18
C GLU A 421 -12.20 22.62 -24.02
N LEU A 422 -12.83 23.77 -24.29
CA LEU A 422 -12.22 25.08 -24.07
C LEU A 422 -11.86 25.29 -22.60
N ALA A 423 -12.77 24.93 -21.68
CA ALA A 423 -12.53 25.00 -20.25
C ALA A 423 -11.36 24.09 -19.82
N ARG A 424 -11.29 22.86 -20.33
CA ARG A 424 -10.20 21.93 -20.01
C ARG A 424 -8.86 22.41 -20.60
N LEU A 425 -8.82 22.91 -21.85
CA LEU A 425 -7.62 23.50 -22.45
C LEU A 425 -7.12 24.71 -21.66
N ALA A 426 -8.03 25.56 -21.19
CA ALA A 426 -7.70 26.71 -20.35
C ALA A 426 -7.18 26.32 -18.95
N GLY A 427 -7.26 25.03 -18.59
CA GLY A 427 -6.92 24.57 -17.25
C GLY A 427 -7.97 24.98 -16.22
N GLY A 428 -9.24 25.06 -16.65
CA GLY A 428 -10.42 25.45 -15.88
C GLY A 428 -10.48 24.71 -14.56
N LEU A 429 -10.74 25.43 -13.47
CA LEU A 429 -10.99 24.90 -12.14
C LEU A 429 -12.47 25.06 -11.80
N ASP A 430 -12.99 24.35 -10.81
CA ASP A 430 -14.42 24.46 -10.46
C ASP A 430 -14.78 25.90 -10.04
N GLY A 431 -15.83 26.45 -10.64
CA GLY A 431 -16.25 27.85 -10.44
C GLY A 431 -15.37 28.89 -11.13
N ALA A 432 -14.56 28.50 -12.12
CA ALA A 432 -13.75 29.45 -12.89
C ALA A 432 -14.52 30.07 -14.05
N ASP A 433 -14.11 31.27 -14.45
CA ASP A 433 -14.50 31.86 -15.73
C ASP A 433 -13.37 31.65 -16.73
N VAL A 434 -13.71 31.31 -17.98
CA VAL A 434 -12.76 31.12 -19.08
C VAL A 434 -13.12 32.06 -20.21
N LEU A 435 -12.24 33.00 -20.51
CA LEU A 435 -12.32 33.85 -21.69
C LEU A 435 -11.56 33.18 -22.84
N ALA A 436 -12.27 32.86 -23.92
CA ALA A 436 -11.70 32.37 -25.17
C ALA A 436 -11.70 33.49 -26.21
N SER A 437 -10.52 33.83 -26.72
CA SER A 437 -10.35 34.86 -27.74
C SER A 437 -9.35 34.40 -28.79
N ILE A 438 -9.34 35.04 -29.95
CA ILE A 438 -8.39 34.76 -31.02
C ILE A 438 -7.15 35.63 -30.82
N GLU A 439 -5.98 35.03 -31.00
CA GLU A 439 -4.70 35.72 -30.98
C GLU A 439 -3.81 35.10 -32.07
N GLY A 440 -3.55 35.88 -33.13
CA GLY A 440 -2.88 35.37 -34.33
C GLY A 440 -3.74 34.31 -35.03
N ASP A 441 -3.14 33.16 -35.29
CA ASP A 441 -3.72 31.96 -35.90
C ASP A 441 -4.17 30.90 -34.86
N GLY A 442 -4.21 31.29 -33.58
CA GLY A 442 -4.58 30.39 -32.49
C GLY A 442 -5.64 30.95 -31.54
N LEU A 443 -5.93 30.15 -30.52
CA LEU A 443 -6.84 30.49 -29.44
C LEU A 443 -6.06 30.88 -28.19
N ARG A 444 -6.28 32.09 -27.71
CA ARG A 444 -5.89 32.52 -26.38
C ARG A 444 -7.00 32.17 -25.39
N LEU A 445 -6.64 31.45 -24.33
CA LEU A 445 -7.54 31.02 -23.28
C LEU A 445 -7.08 31.60 -21.94
N GLU A 446 -7.92 32.41 -21.31
CA GLU A 446 -7.66 32.99 -20.00
C GLU A 446 -8.65 32.48 -18.97
N MET A 447 -8.15 31.73 -17.98
CA MET A 447 -8.91 31.22 -16.85
C MET A 447 -8.74 32.12 -15.62
N ARG A 448 -9.84 32.44 -14.94
CA ARG A 448 -9.85 33.20 -13.67
C ARG A 448 -10.69 32.50 -12.61
N ARG A 449 -10.17 32.39 -11.39
CA ARG A 449 -10.89 31.84 -10.22
C ARG A 449 -10.31 32.36 -8.92
N GLY A 450 -11.07 33.14 -8.14
CA GLY A 450 -10.68 33.53 -6.79
C GLY A 450 -9.26 34.11 -6.68
N GLY A 451 -8.85 34.94 -7.64
CA GLY A 451 -7.50 35.52 -7.73
C GLY A 451 -6.45 34.64 -8.44
N VAL A 452 -6.75 33.37 -8.73
CA VAL A 452 -5.93 32.52 -9.61
C VAL A 452 -6.17 32.93 -11.05
N ARG A 453 -5.09 33.05 -11.83
CA ARG A 453 -5.13 33.39 -13.25
C ARG A 453 -4.24 32.43 -14.04
N ALA A 454 -4.76 31.82 -15.10
CA ALA A 454 -3.95 31.07 -16.06
C ALA A 454 -4.20 31.59 -17.47
N VAL A 455 -3.13 31.76 -18.26
CA VAL A 455 -3.23 32.14 -19.66
C VAL A 455 -2.50 31.09 -20.49
N ARG A 456 -3.17 30.62 -21.53
CA ARG A 456 -2.70 29.61 -22.47
C ARG A 456 -2.94 30.10 -23.89
N TRP A 457 -2.10 29.64 -24.80
CA TRP A 457 -2.36 29.76 -26.22
C TRP A 457 -2.31 28.38 -26.87
N VAL A 458 -3.24 28.10 -27.77
CA VAL A 458 -3.34 26.83 -28.51
C VAL A 458 -3.41 27.16 -29.98
N GLY A 459 -2.49 26.61 -30.75
CA GLY A 459 -2.42 26.87 -32.19
C GLY A 459 -1.27 26.10 -32.82
N ARG A 460 -1.00 26.35 -34.09
CA ARG A 460 0.08 25.69 -34.83
C ARG A 460 1.35 26.54 -34.74
N ASP A 461 2.50 25.89 -34.61
CA ASP A 461 3.77 26.57 -34.80
C ASP A 461 4.06 26.85 -36.28
N GLN A 462 5.21 27.46 -36.56
CA GLN A 462 5.64 27.76 -37.93
C GLN A 462 5.79 26.52 -38.82
N ALA A 463 5.94 25.33 -38.24
CA ALA A 463 6.01 24.05 -38.94
C ALA A 463 4.63 23.38 -39.10
N GLY A 464 3.55 24.06 -38.70
CA GLY A 464 2.18 23.53 -38.76
C GLY A 464 1.85 22.54 -37.64
N VAL A 465 2.72 22.36 -36.65
CA VAL A 465 2.54 21.42 -35.55
C VAL A 465 1.68 22.06 -34.47
N LEU A 466 0.57 21.41 -34.11
CA LEU A 466 -0.30 21.86 -33.03
C LEU A 466 0.45 21.81 -31.68
N LYS A 467 0.48 22.93 -30.96
CA LYS A 467 1.14 23.08 -29.65
C LYS A 467 0.24 23.73 -28.61
N LEU A 468 0.62 23.59 -27.34
CA LEU A 468 0.08 24.34 -26.21
C LEU A 468 1.18 25.25 -25.63
N GLU A 469 0.95 26.55 -25.57
CA GLU A 469 1.88 27.51 -24.98
C GLU A 469 1.39 27.98 -23.61
N LEU A 470 2.26 27.89 -22.60
CA LEU A 470 2.00 28.30 -21.22
C LEU A 470 2.46 29.75 -21.01
N ILE A 471 1.57 30.70 -21.29
CA ILE A 471 1.88 32.14 -21.18
C ILE A 471 2.02 32.58 -19.72
N ARG A 472 1.05 32.18 -18.86
CA ARG A 472 1.01 32.67 -17.47
C ARG A 472 0.29 31.72 -16.52
N LEU A 473 0.74 31.67 -15.27
CA LEU A 473 0.01 31.03 -14.18
C LEU A 473 0.32 31.75 -12.86
N ASP A 474 -0.65 32.50 -12.36
CA ASP A 474 -0.59 33.17 -11.06
C ASP A 474 -1.44 32.42 -10.05
N VAL A 475 -0.86 32.05 -8.92
CA VAL A 475 -1.58 31.50 -7.76
C VAL A 475 -1.28 32.41 -6.56
N PRO A 476 -2.30 33.07 -5.97
CA PRO A 476 -2.12 33.93 -4.81
C PRO A 476 -1.41 33.19 -3.67
N GLU A 477 -0.56 33.88 -2.91
CA GLU A 477 0.29 33.28 -1.87
C GLU A 477 -0.51 32.42 -0.87
N GLY A 478 -1.66 32.92 -0.39
CA GLY A 478 -2.55 32.19 0.52
C GLY A 478 -3.22 30.95 -0.06
N GLN A 479 -3.14 30.74 -1.38
CA GLN A 479 -3.69 29.60 -2.11
C GLN A 479 -2.57 28.70 -2.70
N GLN A 480 -1.30 29.06 -2.50
CA GLN A 480 -0.19 28.22 -2.94
C GLN A 480 -0.13 26.94 -2.13
N ARG A 481 0.50 25.91 -2.70
CA ARG A 481 0.63 24.56 -2.11
C ARG A 481 -0.67 23.77 -1.94
N GLU A 482 -1.82 24.34 -2.27
CA GLU A 482 -3.12 23.62 -2.34
C GLU A 482 -3.30 22.78 -3.62
N GLY A 483 -2.27 22.66 -4.45
CA GLY A 483 -2.30 21.91 -5.70
C GLY A 483 -3.08 22.57 -6.84
N ILE A 484 -3.57 23.81 -6.66
CA ILE A 484 -4.34 24.57 -7.66
C ILE A 484 -3.61 24.66 -9.01
N GLY A 485 -2.37 25.15 -9.00
CA GLY A 485 -1.58 25.28 -10.23
C GLY A 485 -1.32 23.94 -10.92
N THR A 486 -1.10 22.89 -10.13
CA THR A 486 -0.92 21.51 -10.63
C THR A 486 -2.19 20.97 -11.28
N ARG A 487 -3.36 21.15 -10.67
CA ARG A 487 -4.65 20.73 -11.24
C ARG A 487 -4.96 21.48 -12.54
N SER A 488 -4.79 22.80 -12.53
CA SER A 488 -5.00 23.63 -13.73
C SER A 488 -4.10 23.18 -14.88
N LEU A 489 -2.79 23.00 -14.63
CA LEU A 489 -1.85 22.52 -15.62
C LEU A 489 -2.20 21.11 -16.13
N ALA A 490 -2.55 20.18 -15.23
CA ALA A 490 -2.91 18.81 -15.60
C ALA A 490 -4.13 18.75 -16.53
N ARG A 491 -5.13 19.62 -16.35
CA ARG A 491 -6.28 19.71 -17.27
C ARG A 491 -5.86 20.20 -18.65
N SER A 492 -5.06 21.27 -18.72
CA SER A 492 -4.56 21.80 -20.00
C SER A 492 -3.75 20.76 -20.76
N ILE A 493 -2.81 20.10 -20.09
CA ILE A 493 -1.90 19.11 -20.69
C ILE A 493 -2.67 17.88 -21.18
N ARG A 494 -3.60 17.36 -20.37
CA ARG A 494 -4.48 16.24 -20.75
C ARG A 494 -5.28 16.59 -22.00
N GLN A 495 -5.99 17.71 -21.98
CA GLN A 495 -6.86 18.09 -23.09
C GLN A 495 -6.05 18.42 -24.35
N ALA A 496 -4.91 19.10 -24.22
CA ALA A 496 -4.03 19.38 -25.34
C ALA A 496 -3.54 18.09 -26.03
N SER A 497 -3.12 17.09 -25.24
CA SER A 497 -2.74 15.77 -25.77
C SER A 497 -3.92 15.08 -26.47
N GLN A 498 -5.13 15.13 -25.88
CA GLN A 498 -6.34 14.53 -26.45
C GLN A 498 -6.77 15.16 -27.79
N VAL A 499 -6.58 16.47 -27.96
CA VAL A 499 -6.88 17.16 -29.22
C VAL A 499 -5.72 17.10 -30.23
N GLY A 500 -4.67 16.35 -29.93
CA GLY A 500 -3.58 16.07 -30.86
C GLY A 500 -2.42 17.08 -30.85
N ALA A 501 -2.31 17.94 -29.84
CA ALA A 501 -1.13 18.78 -29.68
C ALA A 501 0.11 17.90 -29.44
N ARG A 502 1.23 18.19 -30.11
CA ARG A 502 2.44 17.38 -30.03
C ARG A 502 3.35 17.76 -28.88
N TYR A 503 3.36 19.02 -28.48
CA TYR A 503 4.17 19.48 -27.36
C TYR A 503 3.50 20.66 -26.66
N ALA A 504 3.89 20.85 -25.40
CA ALA A 504 3.66 22.08 -24.66
C ALA A 504 4.97 22.81 -24.46
N GLU A 505 4.94 24.14 -24.38
CA GLU A 505 6.11 24.95 -24.08
C GLU A 505 5.78 26.10 -23.13
N GLY A 506 6.82 26.66 -22.51
CA GLY A 506 6.68 27.89 -21.76
C GLY A 506 7.99 28.35 -21.13
N ALA A 507 7.99 29.62 -20.74
CA ALA A 507 9.12 30.23 -20.05
C ALA A 507 9.09 29.85 -18.56
N GLY A 508 10.02 29.00 -18.14
CA GLY A 508 10.28 28.73 -16.74
C GLY A 508 10.99 29.92 -16.11
N ILE A 509 10.27 30.98 -15.76
CA ILE A 509 10.84 32.22 -15.19
C ILE A 509 11.33 31.97 -13.76
N ARG A 510 12.54 32.48 -13.46
CA ARG A 510 13.05 32.67 -12.10
C ARG A 510 13.04 34.15 -11.73
N SER A 511 12.24 34.51 -10.74
CA SER A 511 12.23 35.85 -10.15
C SER A 511 11.94 35.77 -8.65
N ARG A 512 11.91 36.91 -7.96
CA ARG A 512 11.48 36.95 -6.54
C ARG A 512 10.03 36.50 -6.35
N LYS A 513 9.19 36.67 -7.38
CA LYS A 513 7.75 36.36 -7.35
C LYS A 513 7.39 35.11 -8.17
N ASP A 514 8.29 34.68 -9.06
CA ASP A 514 8.05 33.60 -10.01
C ASP A 514 8.96 32.41 -9.74
N ALA A 515 8.35 31.23 -9.61
CA ALA A 515 9.04 29.95 -9.43
C ALA A 515 8.81 29.00 -10.62
N GLY A 516 8.52 29.55 -11.80
CA GLY A 516 8.19 28.78 -13.01
C GLY A 516 9.29 27.81 -13.42
N TYR A 517 10.55 28.25 -13.34
CA TYR A 517 11.74 27.43 -13.67
C TYR A 517 11.82 26.13 -12.85
N TYR A 518 11.30 26.12 -11.63
CA TYR A 518 11.28 24.95 -10.76
C TYR A 518 9.96 24.19 -10.88
N PHE A 519 8.83 24.91 -10.91
CA PHE A 519 7.51 24.30 -11.00
C PHE A 519 7.30 23.51 -12.29
N LEU A 520 7.60 24.09 -13.45
CA LEU A 520 7.43 23.40 -14.73
C LEU A 520 8.37 22.19 -14.83
N ALA A 521 9.63 22.33 -14.38
CA ALA A 521 10.58 21.23 -14.31
C ALA A 521 10.06 20.06 -13.46
N ARG A 522 9.47 20.35 -12.29
CA ARG A 522 8.84 19.34 -11.44
C ARG A 522 7.65 18.65 -12.11
N CYS A 523 6.91 19.38 -12.94
CA CYS A 523 5.82 18.85 -13.74
C CYS A 523 6.31 18.07 -14.98
N GLY A 524 7.61 17.86 -15.17
CA GLY A 524 8.14 17.05 -16.28
C GLY A 524 8.44 17.83 -17.55
N PHE A 525 8.34 19.16 -17.54
CA PHE A 525 8.93 19.97 -18.61
C PHE A 525 10.45 19.88 -18.55
N ASP A 526 11.09 19.89 -19.71
CA ASP A 526 12.52 19.67 -19.84
C ASP A 526 13.17 20.66 -20.81
N ALA A 527 14.47 20.86 -20.61
CA ALA A 527 15.32 21.66 -21.46
C ALA A 527 16.78 21.22 -21.32
N PRO A 528 17.60 21.34 -22.38
CA PRO A 528 19.05 21.25 -22.26
C PRO A 528 19.55 22.29 -21.25
N LEU A 529 20.43 21.87 -20.34
CA LEU A 529 21.11 22.80 -19.45
C LEU A 529 22.15 23.56 -20.27
N PRO A 530 22.19 24.90 -20.18
CA PRO A 530 23.18 25.68 -20.92
C PRO A 530 24.62 25.34 -20.50
N ALA A 531 25.52 25.30 -21.47
CA ALA A 531 26.90 24.85 -21.26
C ALA A 531 27.66 25.69 -20.22
N ASP A 532 27.42 27.00 -20.19
CA ASP A 532 27.98 27.94 -19.21
C ASP A 532 27.51 27.62 -17.78
N TRP A 533 26.23 27.29 -17.62
CA TRP A 533 25.68 26.88 -16.32
C TRP A 533 26.27 25.55 -15.87
N VAL A 534 26.32 24.55 -16.75
CA VAL A 534 26.91 23.23 -16.41
C VAL A 534 28.38 23.37 -16.03
N ALA A 535 29.14 24.23 -16.72
CA ALA A 535 30.54 24.50 -16.39
C ALA A 535 30.68 25.18 -15.01
N ALA A 536 29.88 26.20 -14.72
CA ALA A 536 29.92 26.94 -13.46
C ALA A 536 29.54 26.09 -12.24
N HIS A 537 28.65 25.11 -12.41
CA HIS A 537 28.11 24.30 -11.31
C HIS A 537 28.69 22.87 -11.23
N ARG A 538 29.67 22.53 -12.09
CA ARG A 538 30.25 21.18 -12.16
C ARG A 538 30.86 20.71 -10.85
N ALA A 539 31.59 21.60 -10.16
CA ALA A 539 32.29 21.26 -8.91
C ALA A 539 31.30 20.90 -7.79
N ASP A 540 30.17 21.59 -7.71
CA ASP A 540 29.13 21.35 -6.69
C ASP A 540 28.30 20.09 -7.00
N LEU A 541 28.09 19.80 -8.29
CA LEU A 541 27.30 18.65 -8.73
C LEU A 541 28.08 17.33 -8.69
N ALA A 542 29.41 17.38 -8.79
CA ALA A 542 30.26 16.19 -8.78
C ALA A 542 30.14 15.35 -7.48
N PRO A 543 30.14 15.94 -6.26
CA PRO A 543 29.87 15.21 -5.02
C PRO A 543 28.48 14.54 -4.96
N LEU A 544 27.50 15.07 -5.71
CA LEU A 544 26.16 14.48 -5.81
C LEU A 544 26.10 13.31 -6.80
N GLY A 545 27.22 12.97 -7.45
CA GLY A 545 27.30 11.94 -8.49
C GLY A 545 26.55 12.31 -9.77
N GLN A 546 26.32 13.61 -10.02
CA GLN A 546 25.49 14.08 -11.13
C GLN A 546 26.31 14.81 -12.19
N VAL A 547 26.10 14.42 -13.45
CA VAL A 547 26.58 15.15 -14.63
C VAL A 547 25.37 15.49 -15.50
N PRO A 548 24.54 16.46 -15.08
CA PRO A 548 23.27 16.72 -15.73
C PRO A 548 23.50 17.44 -17.07
N GLN A 549 22.82 16.95 -18.11
CA GLN A 549 22.79 17.61 -19.43
C GLN A 549 21.45 18.32 -19.66
N ARG A 550 20.43 17.97 -18.87
CA ARG A 550 19.06 18.45 -18.99
C ARG A 550 18.49 18.71 -17.62
N VAL A 551 17.50 19.59 -17.53
CA VAL A 551 16.81 19.92 -16.27
C VAL A 551 16.20 18.65 -15.65
N SER A 552 15.67 17.74 -16.48
CA SER A 552 15.11 16.47 -16.03
C SER A 552 16.11 15.55 -15.32
N HIS A 553 17.41 15.64 -15.61
CA HIS A 553 18.44 14.87 -14.90
C HIS A 553 18.55 15.32 -13.43
N LEU A 554 18.44 16.63 -13.18
CA LEU A 554 18.40 17.19 -11.83
C LEU A 554 17.08 16.82 -11.12
N MET A 555 15.96 16.78 -11.84
CA MET A 555 14.66 16.46 -11.25
C MET A 555 14.53 15.00 -10.78
N ALA A 556 15.36 14.09 -11.30
CA ALA A 556 15.32 12.66 -11.00
C ALA A 556 15.67 12.32 -9.54
N THR A 557 16.43 13.17 -8.86
CA THR A 557 16.93 12.93 -7.48
C THR A 557 16.45 14.00 -6.52
N ALA A 558 16.44 13.72 -5.20
CA ALA A 558 16.05 14.71 -4.20
C ALA A 558 17.07 15.85 -4.11
N GLU A 559 18.35 15.50 -4.18
CA GLU A 559 19.50 16.39 -4.10
C GLU A 559 19.56 17.29 -5.33
N GLY A 560 19.35 16.74 -6.54
CA GLY A 560 19.32 17.52 -7.77
C GLY A 560 18.14 18.49 -7.81
N ARG A 561 16.97 18.10 -7.28
CA ARG A 561 15.82 19.01 -7.12
C ARG A 561 16.14 20.15 -6.16
N ALA A 562 16.71 19.85 -5.00
CA ALA A 562 17.11 20.86 -4.03
C ALA A 562 18.14 21.82 -4.63
N TYR A 563 19.12 21.30 -5.38
CA TYR A 563 20.14 22.09 -6.05
C TYR A 563 19.53 23.01 -7.12
N TRP A 564 18.70 22.47 -8.02
CA TRP A 564 18.03 23.27 -9.05
C TRP A 564 17.16 24.37 -8.43
N ARG A 565 16.47 24.08 -7.32
CA ARG A 565 15.67 25.09 -6.62
C ARG A 565 16.49 26.28 -6.09
N VAL A 566 17.78 26.10 -5.83
CA VAL A 566 18.66 27.18 -5.35
C VAL A 566 19.42 27.82 -6.50
N HIS A 567 19.87 27.05 -7.50
CA HIS A 567 20.81 27.50 -8.54
C HIS A 567 20.23 27.56 -9.96
N GLY A 568 18.99 27.13 -10.16
CA GLY A 568 18.35 27.16 -11.47
C GLY A 568 18.17 28.57 -12.01
N ARG A 569 17.86 28.71 -13.29
CA ARG A 569 17.68 30.03 -13.92
C ARG A 569 16.46 30.04 -14.81
N THR A 570 16.08 31.24 -15.25
CA THR A 570 15.07 31.37 -16.31
C THR A 570 15.49 30.54 -17.51
N ILE A 571 14.59 29.67 -17.97
CA ILE A 571 14.86 28.74 -19.06
C ILE A 571 13.57 28.43 -19.81
N GLU A 572 13.65 28.40 -21.14
CA GLU A 572 12.56 27.91 -21.99
C GLU A 572 12.49 26.40 -21.90
N VAL A 573 11.31 25.88 -21.59
CA VAL A 573 11.11 24.45 -21.38
C VAL A 573 10.00 23.91 -22.28
N THR A 574 10.14 22.65 -22.66
CA THR A 574 9.16 21.95 -23.49
C THR A 574 8.75 20.64 -22.85
N MET A 575 7.58 20.13 -23.22
CA MET A 575 7.07 18.83 -22.82
C MET A 575 6.51 18.15 -24.06
N ASP A 576 6.99 16.96 -24.38
CA ASP A 576 6.38 16.12 -25.42
C ASP A 576 5.01 15.61 -24.96
N LEU A 577 3.94 15.96 -25.66
CA LEU A 577 2.56 15.60 -25.32
C LEU A 577 2.06 14.33 -26.01
N ARG A 578 2.89 13.71 -26.86
CA ARG A 578 2.49 12.47 -27.54
C ARG A 578 2.21 11.38 -26.50
N PRO A 579 1.14 10.59 -26.68
CA PRO A 579 0.89 9.45 -25.81
C PRO A 579 2.12 8.56 -25.68
N GLY A 580 2.53 8.29 -24.44
CA GLY A 580 3.70 7.47 -24.13
C GLY A 580 5.06 8.19 -24.19
N SER A 581 5.10 9.51 -24.35
CA SER A 581 6.35 10.27 -24.22
C SER A 581 6.92 10.16 -22.79
N LEU A 582 8.26 10.24 -22.68
CA LEU A 582 8.94 10.24 -21.39
C LEU A 582 8.51 11.41 -20.49
N ASP A 583 8.21 12.57 -21.07
CA ASP A 583 7.80 13.75 -20.32
C ASP A 583 6.38 13.59 -19.75
N MET A 584 5.47 12.99 -20.51
CA MET A 584 4.15 12.61 -19.98
C MET A 584 4.25 11.58 -18.86
N PHE A 585 5.18 10.62 -18.95
CA PHE A 585 5.46 9.69 -17.85
C PHE A 585 5.97 10.37 -16.59
N ARG A 586 6.89 11.32 -16.73
CA ARG A 586 7.41 12.12 -15.61
C ARG A 586 6.31 12.96 -14.98
N PHE A 587 5.46 13.57 -15.79
CA PHE A 587 4.33 14.36 -15.31
C PHE A 587 3.32 13.49 -14.53
N ALA A 588 2.98 12.33 -15.07
CA ALA A 588 2.17 11.31 -14.42
C ALA A 588 2.71 10.88 -13.04
N ALA A 589 4.02 10.60 -12.97
CA ALA A 589 4.68 10.25 -11.72
C ALA A 589 4.61 11.39 -10.70
N TYR A 590 4.89 12.63 -11.12
CA TYR A 590 4.78 13.82 -10.28
C TYR A 590 3.38 13.99 -9.69
N LEU A 591 2.33 13.81 -10.50
CA LEU A 591 0.94 13.93 -10.03
C LEU A 591 0.58 12.84 -9.02
N THR A 592 1.09 11.62 -9.23
CA THR A 592 0.89 10.50 -8.30
C THR A 592 1.56 10.77 -6.95
N ASP A 593 2.80 11.26 -6.97
CA ASP A 593 3.54 11.65 -5.78
C ASP A 593 2.80 12.76 -5.01
N ARG A 594 2.35 13.82 -5.70
CA ARG A 594 1.61 14.92 -5.07
C ARG A 594 0.26 14.50 -4.49
N ARG A 595 -0.42 13.52 -5.08
CA ARG A 595 -1.65 12.94 -4.51
C ARG A 595 -1.37 12.10 -3.27
N ARG A 596 -0.24 11.40 -3.24
CA ARG A 596 0.20 10.67 -2.05
C ARG A 596 0.54 11.65 -0.94
N GLU A 597 1.38 12.65 -1.21
CA GLU A 597 1.72 13.71 -0.27
C GLU A 597 0.50 14.48 0.22
N GLY A 598 -0.44 14.82 -0.68
CA GLY A 598 -1.68 15.50 -0.30
C GLY A 598 -2.60 14.65 0.57
N ARG A 599 -2.63 13.32 0.36
CA ARG A 599 -3.33 12.39 1.26
C ARG A 599 -2.63 12.29 2.61
N THR A 600 -1.31 12.14 2.64
CA THR A 600 -0.53 12.13 3.88
C THR A 600 -0.70 13.43 4.66
N MET A 601 -0.63 14.59 4.02
CA MET A 601 -0.87 15.88 4.68
C MET A 601 -2.33 16.06 5.13
N ALA A 602 -3.31 15.50 4.42
CA ALA A 602 -4.71 15.52 4.84
C ALA A 602 -4.96 14.54 6.00
N GLU A 603 -4.28 13.40 6.02
CA GLU A 603 -4.27 12.42 7.12
C GLU A 603 -3.55 12.99 8.34
N ASP A 604 -2.44 13.73 8.16
CA ASP A 604 -1.70 14.43 9.22
C ASP A 604 -2.50 15.65 9.74
N ARG A 605 -3.30 16.32 8.90
CA ARG A 605 -4.28 17.34 9.34
C ARG A 605 -5.54 16.74 9.97
N GLN A 606 -5.81 15.45 9.74
CA GLN A 606 -6.93 14.71 10.34
C GLN A 606 -6.51 13.95 11.59
N GLN A 607 -5.21 13.72 11.80
CA GLN A 607 -4.70 13.66 13.15
C GLN A 607 -5.02 15.02 13.77
N PRO A 608 -5.80 15.07 14.87
CA PRO A 608 -5.90 16.33 15.60
C PRO A 608 -4.46 16.77 15.86
N ASP A 609 -4.15 18.03 15.57
CA ASP A 609 -2.90 18.66 16.03
C ASP A 609 -2.63 18.12 17.43
N GLU A 610 -1.41 17.60 17.70
CA GLU A 610 -1.01 17.11 19.02
C GLU A 610 -1.68 18.00 20.07
N GLU A 611 -2.73 17.49 20.73
CA GLU A 611 -3.52 18.30 21.66
C GLU A 611 -2.50 18.78 22.70
N ASP A 612 -2.36 20.10 22.88
CA ASP A 612 -1.51 20.63 23.93
C ASP A 612 -2.05 20.08 25.26
N PHE A 613 -1.35 19.08 25.80
CA PHE A 613 -1.70 18.46 27.06
C PHE A 613 -1.15 19.31 28.19
N TYR A 614 -2.04 19.79 29.05
CA TYR A 614 -1.69 20.43 30.30
C TYR A 614 -1.46 19.33 31.35
N PHE A 615 -0.21 19.14 31.74
CA PHE A 615 0.15 18.21 32.81
C PHE A 615 -0.04 18.88 34.18
N CYS A 616 -0.85 18.28 35.05
CA CYS A 616 -0.98 18.69 36.45
C CYS A 616 0.02 17.89 37.32
N PRO A 617 1.15 18.48 37.76
CA PRO A 617 2.19 17.74 38.48
C PRO A 617 1.75 17.22 39.86
N ARG A 618 0.64 17.73 40.42
CA ARG A 618 0.13 17.33 41.73
C ARG A 618 -0.71 16.05 41.69
N THR A 619 -1.39 15.81 40.57
CA THR A 619 -2.26 14.63 40.38
C THR A 619 -1.69 13.61 39.39
N GLY A 620 -0.71 14.03 38.57
CA GLY A 620 -0.14 13.21 37.50
C GLY A 620 -1.08 13.01 36.31
N LEU A 621 -2.14 13.83 36.21
CA LEU A 621 -3.12 13.76 35.13
C LEU A 621 -2.76 14.74 34.01
N GLU A 622 -2.96 14.29 32.77
CA GLU A 622 -2.85 15.09 31.55
C GLU A 622 -4.26 15.47 31.11
N PHE A 623 -4.49 16.76 30.86
CA PHE A 623 -5.77 17.30 30.38
C PHE A 623 -5.56 17.93 29.01
N SER A 624 -6.42 17.61 28.04
CA SER A 624 -6.41 18.34 26.76
C SER A 624 -7.15 19.68 26.89
N GLN A 625 -6.92 20.58 25.94
CA GLN A 625 -7.72 21.81 25.77
C GLN A 625 -9.23 21.51 25.77
N LYS A 626 -9.63 20.37 25.19
CA LYS A 626 -11.02 19.94 25.08
C LYS A 626 -11.59 19.44 26.41
N ASP A 627 -10.78 18.83 27.25
CA ASP A 627 -11.17 18.46 28.61
C ASP A 627 -11.44 19.70 29.46
N LEU A 628 -10.62 20.75 29.29
CA LEU A 628 -10.83 22.06 29.93
C LEU A 628 -12.12 22.72 29.46
N GLU A 629 -12.41 22.71 28.15
CA GLU A 629 -13.67 23.22 27.59
C GLU A 629 -14.91 22.44 28.07
N ILE A 630 -14.78 21.12 28.29
CA ILE A 630 -15.85 20.30 28.86
C ILE A 630 -16.06 20.66 30.33
N TRP A 631 -14.97 20.83 31.08
CA TRP A 631 -15.02 21.30 32.47
C TRP A 631 -15.73 22.65 32.56
N ASP A 632 -15.29 23.65 31.81
CA ASP A 632 -15.89 24.99 31.85
C ASP A 632 -17.38 24.96 31.50
N ARG A 633 -17.78 24.13 30.53
CA ARG A 633 -19.20 23.96 30.16
C ARG A 633 -20.03 23.28 31.25
N ILE A 634 -19.43 22.35 32.01
CA ILE A 634 -20.06 21.75 33.19
C ILE A 634 -20.24 22.84 34.26
N PHE A 635 -19.25 23.69 34.51
CA PHE A 635 -19.36 24.76 35.53
C PHE A 635 -20.25 25.92 35.12
N GLU A 636 -20.40 26.21 33.83
CA GLU A 636 -21.42 27.15 33.35
C GLU A 636 -22.85 26.64 33.62
N GLN A 637 -23.06 25.32 33.62
CA GLN A 637 -24.35 24.71 33.90
C GLN A 637 -24.62 24.52 35.41
N TYR A 638 -23.57 24.49 36.23
CA TYR A 638 -23.66 24.35 37.69
C TYR A 638 -22.83 25.45 38.37
N PRO A 639 -23.44 26.58 38.76
CA PRO A 639 -22.70 27.70 39.34
C PRO A 639 -22.01 27.24 40.63
N VAL A 640 -20.68 27.20 40.57
CA VAL A 640 -19.80 26.80 41.67
C VAL A 640 -19.77 27.88 42.74
N THR A 641 -19.75 27.47 43.99
CA THR A 641 -19.59 28.37 45.14
C THR A 641 -18.17 28.96 45.18
N GLU A 642 -17.96 30.11 45.85
CA GLU A 642 -16.62 30.70 46.01
C GLU A 642 -15.62 29.72 46.66
N GLU A 643 -16.09 28.86 47.57
CA GLU A 643 -15.30 27.81 48.21
C GLU A 643 -14.79 26.78 47.17
N GLU A 644 -15.60 26.42 46.19
CA GLU A 644 -15.24 25.50 45.10
C GLU A 644 -14.34 26.17 44.07
N HIS A 645 -14.55 27.46 43.79
CA HIS A 645 -13.65 28.24 42.95
C HIS A 645 -12.25 28.36 43.56
N ARG A 646 -12.15 28.61 44.87
CA ARG A 646 -10.88 28.62 45.61
C ARG A 646 -10.21 27.25 45.56
N ARG A 647 -10.95 26.15 45.75
CA ARG A 647 -10.40 24.79 45.65
C ARG A 647 -9.91 24.45 44.23
N LYS A 648 -10.56 24.99 43.19
CA LYS A 648 -10.10 24.89 41.80
C LYS A 648 -8.76 25.61 41.62
N GLU A 649 -8.65 26.84 42.09
CA GLU A 649 -7.39 27.60 42.01
C GLU A 649 -6.26 26.93 42.79
N GLU A 650 -6.53 26.40 43.99
CA GLU A 650 -5.57 25.60 44.76
C GLU A 650 -5.20 24.26 44.11
N PHE A 651 -6.07 23.72 43.25
CA PHE A 651 -5.84 22.47 42.52
C PHE A 651 -4.95 22.68 41.27
N PHE A 652 -5.03 23.86 40.64
CA PHE A 652 -4.29 24.20 39.42
C PHE A 652 -3.04 25.06 39.65
N ALA A 653 -2.87 25.70 40.82
CA ALA A 653 -1.62 26.31 41.27
C ALA A 653 -0.65 25.27 41.85
#